data_AF-A0A6L9H8X5-F1
#
_entry.id   AF-A0A6L9H8X5-F1
#
_cell.length_a   1.000
_cell.length_b   1.000
_cell.length_c   1.000
_cell.angle_alpha   90.00
_cell.angle_beta   90.00
_cell.angle_gamma   90.00
#
_symmetry.space_group_name_H-M   'P 1'
#
loop_
_entity.id
_entity.type
_entity.pdbx_description
1 polymer ?
#
loop_
_entity_poly.entity_id
_entity_poly.type
_entity_poly.pdbx_seq_one_letter_code
_entity_poly.pdbx_strand_id
1 'polypeptide(L)'
;MGRKRGSEMIKTVVFLPDERLLEAAQAMIRERKLTNVSVRAIRTMDAVNEARAAAERGAGLVVASGYQAKLIREYTRLPLVEIRLHTQELGMLLKRARAMARKERPHIGLAAPENLLCDLESIEELFDLRLSVVFLKQTDHISRALRELARLKPDVIMGGEAVCAEARQMGFPSLSLDITERSVAVALLEAERMAAASKLRETAAEEGGAQDALPDGGGSEGSVRVSPNGTVLSISSLIEGLIGRNNEEVVGLPLSGVFPELDSKAAARILRGEQKEYSACAELLGRSWLIRVTPVRYGAQITGANVDFKSVEEAFSAKDGLRFRKSRLIGYEAGASFEDIATEDEPMRRMLALAKRYAGSDAPVLIYGEEGTERQTVAEAIHNISLRRGGPFVRVDAKAIGQEGDNGRAGLLEALKKASGGTLFIKDVDRLSPSLQSGLIKLLTADGAVRADAQPLYSPGVRVMASSGVCLQNMVRDGFFHEELFYLLHGLTLQIPPLRRRPADLELYFERYLQECASRLKSALTPEEEALRELCSLDFHGNHIQLKAFCERLALTADGDRVDAAQIRELYEELYPEFPGPEREEPERIVVYQPPEATELNEVLEKYKGNRGMAAKELGISTTTLWRKMRKYGIEARYVNAEV
;
A
#
# COMPACT_ATOMS: atom_id res chain seq x y z
N MET A 1 8.17 56.08 -9.39
CA MET A 1 6.78 56.09 -9.92
C MET A 1 6.32 54.65 -10.06
N GLY A 2 5.22 54.25 -9.44
CA GLY A 2 4.53 53.01 -9.86
C GLY A 2 4.22 51.98 -8.77
N ARG A 3 3.28 52.30 -7.88
CA ARG A 3 2.28 51.41 -7.24
C ARG A 3 2.81 50.13 -6.56
N LYS A 4 2.94 50.09 -5.22
CA LYS A 4 1.83 49.67 -4.33
C LYS A 4 0.78 48.82 -5.06
N ARG A 5 1.11 47.57 -5.41
CA ARG A 5 0.08 46.52 -5.42
C ARG A 5 -0.07 46.10 -3.97
N GLY A 6 -1.09 46.61 -3.29
CA GLY A 6 -1.48 46.06 -2.00
C GLY A 6 -1.76 44.57 -2.18
N SER A 7 -1.40 43.76 -1.19
CA SER A 7 -1.64 42.31 -1.13
C SER A 7 -3.07 42.00 -1.58
N GLU A 8 -3.27 41.60 -2.84
CA GLU A 8 -4.59 41.22 -3.33
C GLU A 8 -4.89 39.84 -2.74
N MET A 9 -5.93 39.73 -1.90
CA MET A 9 -6.38 38.43 -1.40
C MET A 9 -6.65 37.48 -2.57
N ILE A 10 -6.35 36.19 -2.39
CA ILE A 10 -6.58 35.18 -3.42
C ILE A 10 -8.03 35.24 -3.89
N LYS A 11 -8.17 35.47 -5.19
CA LYS A 11 -9.47 35.57 -5.82
C LYS A 11 -10.12 34.19 -5.84
N THR A 12 -11.23 34.07 -5.12
CA THR A 12 -12.03 32.86 -5.01
C THR A 12 -13.21 32.95 -5.96
N VAL A 13 -13.46 31.90 -6.73
CA VAL A 13 -14.63 31.81 -7.60
C VAL A 13 -15.51 30.66 -7.16
N VAL A 14 -16.77 30.96 -6.87
CA VAL A 14 -17.77 29.99 -6.46
C VAL A 14 -18.69 29.72 -7.63
N PHE A 15 -18.73 28.46 -8.04
CA PHE A 15 -19.63 27.94 -9.06
C PHE A 15 -20.79 27.23 -8.40
N LEU A 16 -21.99 27.74 -8.69
CA LEU A 16 -23.25 27.17 -8.21
C LEU A 16 -23.99 26.51 -9.37
N PRO A 17 -24.73 25.42 -9.11
CA PRO A 17 -25.46 24.70 -10.14
C PRO A 17 -26.76 25.41 -10.59
N ASP A 18 -27.29 26.33 -9.78
CA ASP A 18 -28.55 27.05 -10.01
C ASP A 18 -28.44 28.51 -9.53
N GLU A 19 -29.14 29.42 -10.21
CA GLU A 19 -29.30 30.83 -9.86
C GLU A 19 -30.01 31.05 -8.52
N ARG A 20 -30.85 30.11 -8.06
CA ARG A 20 -31.55 30.23 -6.76
C ARG A 20 -30.61 30.44 -5.57
N LEU A 21 -29.41 29.87 -5.64
CA LEU A 21 -28.40 29.98 -4.57
C LEU A 21 -27.52 31.22 -4.71
N LEU A 22 -27.64 31.95 -5.82
CA LEU A 22 -26.81 33.11 -6.13
C LEU A 22 -27.05 34.25 -5.13
N GLU A 23 -28.31 34.59 -4.87
CA GLU A 23 -28.67 35.68 -3.96
C GLU A 23 -28.22 35.38 -2.52
N ALA A 24 -28.46 34.15 -2.06
CA ALA A 24 -28.04 33.71 -0.72
C ALA A 24 -26.52 33.74 -0.58
N ALA A 25 -25.79 33.21 -1.56
CA ALA A 25 -24.32 33.23 -1.54
C ALA A 25 -23.78 34.68 -1.60
N GLN A 26 -24.39 35.56 -2.39
CA GLN A 26 -24.06 36.98 -2.44
C GLN A 26 -24.37 37.70 -1.12
N ALA A 27 -25.48 37.37 -0.45
CA ALA A 27 -25.82 37.90 0.86
C ALA A 27 -24.76 37.50 1.90
N MET A 28 -24.35 36.22 1.93
CA MET A 28 -23.29 35.74 2.82
C MET A 28 -21.93 36.41 2.56
N ILE A 29 -21.57 36.60 1.28
CA ILE A 29 -20.36 37.32 0.87
C ILE A 29 -20.39 38.77 1.38
N ARG A 30 -21.55 39.45 1.28
CA ARG A 30 -21.73 40.82 1.77
C ARG A 30 -21.69 40.90 3.30
N GLU A 31 -22.38 40.01 3.99
CA GLU A 31 -22.45 39.95 5.45
C GLU A 31 -21.05 39.72 6.06
N ARG A 32 -20.28 38.81 5.45
CA ARG A 32 -18.91 38.49 5.86
C ARG A 32 -17.86 39.44 5.30
N LYS A 33 -18.26 40.44 4.49
CA LYS A 33 -17.38 41.44 3.86
C LYS A 33 -16.25 40.82 3.03
N LEU A 34 -16.53 39.72 2.34
CA LEU A 34 -15.55 39.01 1.49
C LEU A 34 -15.36 39.77 0.17
N THR A 35 -14.26 40.51 0.02
CA THR A 35 -14.04 41.39 -1.15
C THR A 35 -13.51 40.66 -2.40
N ASN A 36 -12.94 39.46 -2.24
CA ASN A 36 -12.23 38.75 -3.30
C ASN A 36 -12.91 37.44 -3.71
N VAL A 37 -14.19 37.30 -3.37
CA VAL A 37 -15.03 36.16 -3.74
C VAL A 37 -16.01 36.60 -4.82
N SER A 38 -16.05 35.88 -5.93
CA SER A 38 -17.09 36.06 -6.95
C SER A 38 -17.92 34.79 -7.05
N VAL A 39 -19.23 34.97 -7.20
CA VAL A 39 -20.23 33.89 -7.27
C VAL A 39 -20.86 33.91 -8.65
N ARG A 40 -21.00 32.73 -9.28
CA ARG A 40 -21.66 32.56 -10.57
C ARG A 40 -22.46 31.26 -10.59
N ALA A 41 -23.66 31.32 -11.15
CA ALA A 41 -24.37 30.13 -11.57
C ALA A 41 -23.84 29.71 -12.94
N ILE A 42 -23.44 28.46 -13.10
CA ILE A 42 -22.91 27.93 -14.37
C ILE A 42 -23.51 26.56 -14.66
N ARG A 43 -23.57 26.20 -15.94
CA ARG A 43 -23.95 24.85 -16.34
C ARG A 43 -22.79 23.89 -16.06
N THR A 44 -23.11 22.66 -15.68
CA THR A 44 -22.11 21.63 -15.37
C THR A 44 -21.13 21.37 -16.52
N MET A 45 -21.59 21.44 -17.77
CA MET A 45 -20.76 21.24 -18.96
C MET A 45 -19.71 22.35 -19.16
N ASP A 46 -19.99 23.55 -18.64
CA ASP A 46 -19.11 24.72 -18.78
C ASP A 46 -18.10 24.81 -17.63
N ALA A 47 -18.19 23.93 -16.61
CA ALA A 47 -17.42 24.02 -15.36
C ALA A 47 -15.91 24.04 -15.54
N VAL A 48 -15.35 23.20 -16.42
CA VAL A 48 -13.91 23.15 -16.67
C VAL A 48 -13.43 24.41 -17.40
N ASN A 49 -14.18 24.87 -18.39
CA ASN A 49 -13.82 26.05 -19.18
C ASN A 49 -13.92 27.33 -18.33
N GLU A 50 -14.98 27.46 -17.52
CA GLU A 50 -15.13 28.58 -16.59
C GLU A 50 -14.05 28.56 -15.49
N ALA A 51 -13.65 27.39 -14.99
CA ALA A 51 -12.55 27.27 -14.05
C ALA A 51 -11.21 27.73 -14.67
N ARG A 52 -10.91 27.32 -15.91
CA ARG A 52 -9.71 27.78 -16.63
C ARG A 52 -9.73 29.30 -16.88
N ALA A 53 -10.86 29.82 -17.35
CA ALA A 53 -11.04 31.26 -17.54
C ALA A 53 -10.99 32.04 -16.22
N ALA A 54 -11.41 31.44 -15.11
CA ALA A 54 -11.22 32.00 -13.78
C ALA A 54 -9.74 32.06 -13.40
N ALA A 55 -8.97 30.98 -13.65
CA ALA A 55 -7.52 30.94 -13.42
C ALA A 55 -6.80 32.07 -14.19
N GLU A 56 -7.10 32.21 -15.48
CA GLU A 56 -6.54 33.26 -16.34
C GLU A 56 -6.88 34.67 -15.85
N ARG A 57 -8.04 34.83 -15.21
CA ARG A 57 -8.48 36.08 -14.54
C ARG A 57 -7.95 36.22 -13.11
N GLY A 58 -6.95 35.43 -12.73
CA GLY A 58 -6.24 35.48 -11.45
C GLY A 58 -6.94 34.77 -10.30
N ALA A 59 -7.89 33.87 -10.57
CA ALA A 59 -8.48 33.05 -9.50
C ALA A 59 -7.49 32.01 -9.00
N GLY A 60 -7.20 32.03 -7.69
CA GLY A 60 -6.34 31.04 -7.04
C GLY A 60 -7.10 29.95 -6.28
N LEU A 61 -8.43 30.07 -6.19
CA LEU A 61 -9.29 29.11 -5.48
C LEU A 61 -10.65 28.98 -6.17
N VAL A 62 -11.15 27.75 -6.28
CA VAL A 62 -12.49 27.45 -6.78
C VAL A 62 -13.32 26.79 -5.70
N VAL A 63 -14.61 27.12 -5.64
CA VAL A 63 -15.60 26.42 -4.83
C VAL A 63 -16.67 25.88 -5.77
N ALA A 64 -16.96 24.58 -5.75
CA ALA A 64 -17.96 23.99 -6.63
C ALA A 64 -18.63 22.77 -5.98
N SER A 65 -19.74 22.30 -6.55
CA SER A 65 -20.52 21.19 -6.00
C SER A 65 -20.57 19.96 -6.92
N GLY A 66 -20.72 18.78 -6.32
CA GLY A 66 -20.99 17.51 -7.01
C GLY A 66 -20.20 17.31 -8.30
N TYR A 67 -20.91 17.20 -9.43
CA TYR A 67 -20.28 16.97 -10.73
C TYR A 67 -19.38 18.11 -11.22
N GLN A 68 -19.73 19.37 -10.94
CA GLN A 68 -18.89 20.52 -11.32
C GLN A 68 -17.52 20.41 -10.63
N ALA A 69 -17.53 20.13 -9.33
CA ALA A 69 -16.31 19.91 -8.55
C ALA A 69 -15.49 18.73 -9.08
N LYS A 70 -16.15 17.62 -9.40
CA LYS A 70 -15.47 16.43 -9.94
C LYS A 70 -14.75 16.73 -11.25
N LEU A 71 -15.42 17.40 -12.19
CA LEU A 71 -14.83 17.78 -13.49
C LEU A 71 -13.68 18.77 -13.32
N ILE A 72 -13.83 19.78 -12.45
CA ILE A 72 -12.78 20.76 -12.20
C ILE A 72 -11.54 20.10 -11.60
N ARG A 73 -11.71 19.18 -10.65
CA ARG A 73 -10.60 18.42 -10.05
C ARG A 73 -9.87 17.53 -11.05
N GLU A 74 -10.59 16.91 -11.99
CA GLU A 74 -10.00 16.00 -12.97
C GLU A 74 -9.23 16.73 -14.08
N TYR A 75 -9.73 17.90 -14.51
CA TYR A 75 -9.24 18.59 -15.72
C TYR A 75 -8.53 19.93 -15.45
N THR A 76 -8.36 20.33 -14.18
CA THR A 76 -7.63 21.54 -13.79
C THR A 76 -6.72 21.29 -12.58
N ARG A 77 -5.72 22.17 -12.38
CA ARG A 77 -4.82 22.14 -11.21
C ARG A 77 -5.19 23.19 -10.16
N LEU A 78 -6.37 23.81 -10.29
CA LEU A 78 -6.80 24.84 -9.34
C LEU A 78 -7.14 24.19 -8.00
N PRO A 79 -6.71 24.77 -6.88
CA PRO A 79 -7.22 24.41 -5.57
C PRO A 79 -8.76 24.50 -5.54
N LEU A 80 -9.41 23.50 -4.95
CA LEU A 80 -10.86 23.32 -5.01
C LEU A 80 -11.44 22.99 -3.63
N VAL A 81 -12.44 23.75 -3.20
CA VAL A 81 -13.32 23.42 -2.07
C VAL A 81 -14.62 22.84 -2.61
N GLU A 82 -15.05 21.71 -2.06
CA GLU A 82 -16.28 21.04 -2.48
C GLU A 82 -17.47 21.42 -1.60
N ILE A 83 -18.57 21.82 -2.23
CA ILE A 83 -19.85 21.99 -1.54
C ILE A 83 -20.51 20.60 -1.43
N ARG A 84 -20.74 20.15 -0.20
CA ARG A 84 -21.34 18.85 0.14
C ARG A 84 -22.63 19.03 0.92
N LEU A 85 -23.54 18.07 0.81
CA LEU A 85 -24.70 17.98 1.69
C LEU A 85 -24.26 17.49 3.07
N HIS A 86 -24.76 18.13 4.12
CA HIS A 86 -24.55 17.68 5.50
C HIS A 86 -25.64 16.71 5.94
N THR A 87 -25.35 15.90 6.96
CA THR A 87 -26.26 14.88 7.50
C THR A 87 -27.64 15.42 7.88
N GLN A 88 -27.70 16.63 8.45
CA GLN A 88 -28.97 17.28 8.81
C GLN A 88 -29.81 17.64 7.57
N GLU A 89 -29.16 18.09 6.50
CA GLU A 89 -29.82 18.49 5.25
C GLU A 89 -30.36 17.26 4.52
N LEU A 90 -29.52 16.22 4.42
CA LEU A 90 -29.92 14.95 3.87
C LEU A 90 -31.05 14.32 4.69
N GLY A 91 -30.99 14.38 6.01
CA GLY A 91 -32.05 13.92 6.90
C GLY A 91 -33.39 14.64 6.67
N MET A 92 -33.36 15.95 6.47
CA MET A 92 -34.56 16.72 6.13
C MET A 92 -35.14 16.35 4.76
N LEU A 93 -34.28 16.10 3.77
CA LEU A 93 -34.72 15.62 2.45
C LEU A 93 -35.32 14.22 2.53
N LEU A 94 -34.71 13.30 3.28
CA LEU A 94 -35.22 11.95 3.51
C LEU A 94 -36.57 11.96 4.24
N LYS A 95 -36.73 12.83 5.24
CA LYS A 95 -38.02 13.03 5.93
C LYS A 95 -39.12 13.50 4.96
N ARG A 96 -38.80 14.39 4.02
CA ARG A 96 -39.72 14.84 2.98
C ARG A 96 -40.06 13.72 2.00
N ALA A 97 -39.07 12.98 1.52
CA ALA A 97 -39.28 11.85 0.63
C ALA A 97 -40.12 10.75 1.28
N ARG A 98 -39.93 10.47 2.58
CA ARG A 98 -40.80 9.56 3.35
C ARG A 98 -42.25 10.06 3.39
N ALA A 99 -42.47 11.35 3.66
CA ALA A 99 -43.81 11.92 3.65
C ALA A 99 -44.50 11.85 2.27
N MET A 100 -43.72 11.95 1.18
CA MET A 100 -44.23 11.78 -0.19
C MET A 100 -44.64 10.34 -0.49
N ALA A 101 -43.88 9.35 0.00
CA ALA A 101 -44.15 7.93 -0.24
C ALA A 101 -45.43 7.42 0.46
N ARG A 102 -45.83 8.05 1.58
CA ARG A 102 -47.01 7.67 2.39
C ARG A 102 -47.03 6.19 2.80
N LYS A 103 -45.86 5.62 3.11
CA LYS A 103 -45.70 4.25 3.63
C LYS A 103 -44.98 4.28 4.98
N GLU A 104 -45.23 3.28 5.82
CA GLU A 104 -44.57 3.16 7.14
C GLU A 104 -43.05 3.10 6.99
N ARG A 105 -42.58 2.23 6.09
CA ARG A 105 -41.16 2.03 5.75
C ARG A 105 -40.92 2.13 4.24
N PRO A 106 -40.84 3.35 3.68
CA PRO A 106 -40.73 3.54 2.23
C PRO A 106 -39.35 3.15 1.72
N HIS A 107 -39.29 2.76 0.45
CA HIS A 107 -38.06 2.55 -0.28
C HIS A 107 -37.70 3.79 -1.10
N ILE A 108 -36.55 4.38 -0.80
CA ILE A 108 -36.06 5.60 -1.43
C ILE A 108 -34.86 5.24 -2.30
N GLY A 109 -34.94 5.57 -3.59
CA GLY A 109 -33.79 5.52 -4.49
C GLY A 109 -33.05 6.85 -4.43
N LEU A 110 -31.72 6.84 -4.30
CA LEU A 110 -30.88 8.03 -4.29
C LEU A 110 -29.84 7.94 -5.41
N ALA A 111 -29.83 8.90 -6.32
CA ALA A 111 -28.86 8.98 -7.41
C ALA A 111 -28.12 10.32 -7.37
N ALA A 112 -26.84 10.27 -7.00
CA ALA A 112 -26.00 11.46 -6.82
C ALA A 112 -24.51 11.17 -7.04
N PRO A 113 -23.67 12.18 -7.26
CA PRO A 113 -22.22 12.03 -7.17
C PRO A 113 -21.78 11.66 -5.75
N GLU A 114 -20.77 10.81 -5.64
CA GLU A 114 -20.19 10.41 -4.34
C GLU A 114 -19.67 11.61 -3.54
N ASN A 115 -19.02 12.56 -4.21
CA ASN A 115 -18.45 13.76 -3.58
C ASN A 115 -19.50 14.80 -3.16
N LEU A 116 -20.79 14.57 -3.41
CA LEU A 116 -21.88 15.43 -2.93
C LEU A 116 -22.46 14.95 -1.58
N LEU A 117 -22.41 13.64 -1.32
CA LEU A 117 -23.10 13.02 -0.18
C LEU A 117 -22.22 13.01 1.07
N CYS A 118 -22.85 13.20 2.23
CA CYS A 118 -22.24 12.88 3.52
C CYS A 118 -22.30 11.37 3.77
N ASP A 119 -21.72 10.96 4.90
CA ASP A 119 -21.87 9.60 5.39
C ASP A 119 -23.35 9.19 5.50
N LEU A 120 -23.63 7.97 5.07
CA LEU A 120 -24.97 7.38 5.01
C LEU A 120 -25.17 6.25 6.03
N GLU A 121 -24.17 5.99 6.87
CA GLU A 121 -24.25 4.99 7.93
C GLU A 121 -25.46 5.25 8.84
N SER A 122 -26.18 4.19 9.19
CA SER A 122 -27.39 4.22 10.05
C SER A 122 -28.58 5.05 9.53
N ILE A 123 -28.55 5.59 8.30
CA ILE A 123 -29.67 6.40 7.77
C ILE A 123 -30.97 5.59 7.68
N GLU A 124 -30.91 4.33 7.28
CA GLU A 124 -32.09 3.48 7.18
C GLU A 124 -32.79 3.28 8.53
N GLU A 125 -32.01 3.15 9.60
CA GLU A 125 -32.49 3.00 10.98
C GLU A 125 -33.01 4.34 11.53
N LEU A 126 -32.29 5.44 11.31
CA LEU A 126 -32.66 6.76 11.82
C LEU A 126 -33.98 7.30 11.26
N PHE A 127 -34.34 6.92 10.03
CA PHE A 127 -35.50 7.46 9.33
C PHE A 127 -36.59 6.42 9.01
N ASP A 128 -36.46 5.19 9.53
CA ASP A 128 -37.37 4.08 9.30
C ASP A 128 -37.71 3.91 7.80
N LEU A 129 -36.68 3.74 6.98
CA LEU A 129 -36.82 3.62 5.52
C LEU A 129 -35.85 2.57 4.97
N ARG A 130 -35.99 2.26 3.68
CA ARG A 130 -34.97 1.55 2.91
C ARG A 130 -34.34 2.52 1.92
N LEU A 131 -33.03 2.53 1.80
CA LEU A 131 -32.29 3.44 0.94
C LEU A 131 -31.46 2.63 -0.07
N SER A 132 -31.64 2.90 -1.36
CA SER A 132 -30.79 2.35 -2.40
C SER A 132 -30.07 3.47 -3.11
N VAL A 133 -28.75 3.45 -3.04
CA VAL A 133 -27.90 4.53 -3.56
C VAL A 133 -27.22 4.07 -4.84
N VAL A 134 -27.26 4.90 -5.87
CA VAL A 134 -26.50 4.74 -7.11
C VAL A 134 -25.61 5.96 -7.31
N PHE A 135 -24.30 5.74 -7.26
CA PHE A 135 -23.33 6.80 -7.47
C PHE A 135 -23.15 7.10 -8.95
N LEU A 136 -23.41 8.34 -9.33
CA LEU A 136 -23.33 8.78 -10.71
C LEU A 136 -21.87 9.06 -11.08
N LYS A 137 -21.36 8.42 -12.14
CA LYS A 137 -19.97 8.60 -12.61
C LYS A 137 -19.81 9.67 -13.70
N GLN A 138 -20.75 9.77 -14.65
CA GLN A 138 -20.84 10.76 -15.75
C GLN A 138 -22.31 11.04 -16.12
N THR A 139 -22.60 12.19 -16.75
CA THR A 139 -23.98 12.63 -17.13
C THR A 139 -24.67 11.68 -18.12
N ASP A 140 -23.94 11.04 -19.02
CA ASP A 140 -24.51 10.12 -20.03
C ASP A 140 -25.00 8.78 -19.42
N HIS A 141 -24.73 8.58 -18.13
CA HIS A 141 -25.10 7.37 -17.40
C HIS A 141 -26.35 7.50 -16.53
N ILE A 142 -27.00 8.68 -16.47
CA ILE A 142 -28.20 8.89 -15.64
C ILE A 142 -29.31 7.90 -16.02
N SER A 143 -29.56 7.71 -17.32
CA SER A 143 -30.57 6.75 -17.81
C SER A 143 -30.28 5.30 -17.45
N ARG A 144 -29.00 4.93 -17.32
CA ARG A 144 -28.61 3.59 -16.87
C ARG A 144 -28.83 3.45 -15.36
N ALA A 145 -28.35 4.42 -14.59
CA ALA A 145 -28.49 4.47 -13.14
C ALA A 145 -29.97 4.44 -12.71
N LEU A 146 -30.82 5.20 -13.39
CA LEU A 146 -32.26 5.24 -13.12
C LEU A 146 -32.97 3.95 -13.51
N ARG A 147 -32.55 3.27 -14.59
CA ARG A 147 -33.06 1.93 -14.91
C ARG A 147 -32.68 0.89 -13.85
N GLU A 148 -31.47 0.97 -13.31
CA GLU A 148 -31.03 0.11 -12.21
C GLU A 148 -31.84 0.38 -10.93
N LEU A 149 -32.08 1.65 -10.58
CA LEU A 149 -32.96 2.03 -9.47
C LEU A 149 -34.41 1.59 -9.70
N ALA A 150 -34.96 1.82 -10.89
CA ALA A 150 -36.35 1.50 -11.21
C ALA A 150 -36.67 0.00 -11.07
N ARG A 151 -35.69 -0.88 -11.32
CA ARG A 151 -35.84 -2.34 -11.10
C ARG A 151 -36.13 -2.68 -9.65
N LEU A 152 -35.62 -1.88 -8.71
CA LEU A 152 -35.84 -2.05 -7.29
C LEU A 152 -37.20 -1.50 -6.83
N LYS A 153 -37.95 -0.84 -7.72
CA LYS A 153 -39.27 -0.24 -7.48
C LYS A 153 -39.30 0.72 -6.26
N PRO A 154 -38.44 1.76 -6.25
CA PRO A 154 -38.48 2.77 -5.20
C PRO A 154 -39.81 3.52 -5.20
N ASP A 155 -40.24 3.93 -4.01
CA ASP A 155 -41.43 4.76 -3.79
C ASP A 155 -41.17 6.22 -4.19
N VAL A 156 -39.93 6.69 -3.98
CA VAL A 156 -39.47 8.03 -4.34
C VAL A 156 -38.02 7.95 -4.82
N ILE A 157 -37.68 8.71 -5.88
CA ILE A 157 -36.31 8.86 -6.37
C ILE A 157 -35.77 10.25 -6.02
N MET A 158 -34.63 10.28 -5.35
CA MET A 158 -33.88 11.48 -4.98
C MET A 158 -32.68 11.65 -5.90
N GLY A 159 -32.41 12.87 -6.36
CA GLY A 159 -31.22 13.17 -7.16
C GLY A 159 -31.17 14.64 -7.59
N GLY A 160 -30.19 15.02 -8.40
CA GLY A 160 -30.17 16.37 -9.00
C GLY A 160 -31.30 16.57 -10.03
N GLU A 161 -31.49 17.78 -10.52
CA GLU A 161 -32.61 18.12 -11.44
C GLU A 161 -32.69 17.20 -12.67
N ALA A 162 -31.55 16.84 -13.29
CA ALA A 162 -31.52 15.91 -14.41
C ALA A 162 -32.05 14.52 -14.04
N VAL A 163 -31.72 14.03 -12.84
CA VAL A 163 -32.23 12.77 -12.29
C VAL A 163 -33.73 12.87 -12.03
N CYS A 164 -34.20 13.96 -11.43
CA CYS A 164 -35.62 14.16 -11.14
C CYS A 164 -36.46 14.33 -12.41
N ALA A 165 -35.94 14.99 -13.44
CA ALA A 165 -36.62 15.11 -14.73
C ALA A 165 -36.84 13.74 -15.38
N GLU A 166 -35.80 12.90 -15.41
CA GLU A 166 -35.90 11.56 -15.99
C GLU A 166 -36.72 10.59 -15.12
N ALA A 167 -36.61 10.66 -13.79
CA ALA A 167 -37.44 9.89 -12.88
C ALA A 167 -38.95 10.19 -13.06
N ARG A 168 -39.31 11.46 -13.27
CA ARG A 168 -40.69 11.88 -13.60
C ARG A 168 -41.17 11.30 -14.93
N GLN A 169 -40.32 11.28 -15.96
CA GLN A 169 -40.64 10.64 -17.23
C GLN A 169 -40.86 9.12 -17.09
N MET A 170 -40.14 8.48 -16.17
CA MET A 170 -40.31 7.06 -15.82
C MET A 170 -41.49 6.78 -14.89
N GLY A 171 -42.24 7.81 -14.47
CA GLY A 171 -43.42 7.68 -13.61
C GLY A 171 -43.13 7.55 -12.11
N PHE A 172 -41.91 7.85 -11.66
CA PHE A 172 -41.58 7.84 -10.23
C PHE A 172 -41.77 9.23 -9.60
N PRO A 173 -42.36 9.32 -8.40
CA PRO A 173 -42.26 10.52 -7.59
C PRO A 173 -40.79 10.85 -7.35
N SER A 174 -40.41 12.13 -7.51
CA SER A 174 -39.01 12.54 -7.41
C SER A 174 -38.82 13.73 -6.48
N LEU A 175 -37.69 13.77 -5.78
CA LEU A 175 -37.30 14.89 -4.91
C LEU A 175 -35.88 15.37 -5.24
N SER A 176 -35.71 16.66 -5.51
CA SER A 176 -34.40 17.25 -5.83
C SER A 176 -33.47 17.27 -4.61
N LEU A 177 -32.21 16.94 -4.85
CA LEU A 177 -31.10 17.14 -3.92
C LEU A 177 -30.61 18.58 -4.04
N ASP A 178 -31.31 19.48 -3.37
CA ASP A 178 -30.94 20.89 -3.37
C ASP A 178 -29.89 21.14 -2.29
N ILE A 179 -28.76 21.70 -2.72
CA ILE A 179 -27.77 22.28 -1.83
C ILE A 179 -28.43 23.45 -1.10
N THR A 180 -28.20 23.60 0.20
CA THR A 180 -28.80 24.70 0.95
C THR A 180 -27.81 25.84 1.17
N GLU A 181 -28.34 26.97 1.62
CA GLU A 181 -27.53 28.11 2.07
C GLU A 181 -26.47 27.70 3.10
N ARG A 182 -26.78 26.72 3.96
CA ARG A 182 -25.85 26.22 4.98
C ARG A 182 -24.67 25.48 4.37
N SER A 183 -24.89 24.61 3.38
CA SER A 183 -23.79 23.93 2.67
C SER A 183 -22.85 24.94 2.01
N VAL A 184 -23.43 25.98 1.39
CA VAL A 184 -22.66 27.06 0.76
C VAL A 184 -21.88 27.86 1.81
N ALA A 185 -22.49 28.18 2.96
CA ALA A 185 -21.84 28.91 4.05
C ALA A 185 -20.62 28.16 4.61
N VAL A 186 -20.74 26.83 4.79
CA VAL A 186 -19.64 26.00 5.27
C VAL A 186 -18.51 25.96 4.25
N ALA A 187 -18.82 25.74 2.98
CA ALA A 187 -17.82 25.74 1.91
C ALA A 187 -17.14 27.11 1.75
N LEU A 188 -17.87 28.22 1.93
CA LEU A 188 -17.29 29.56 1.93
C LEU A 188 -16.35 29.79 3.11
N LEU A 189 -16.68 29.29 4.31
CA LEU A 189 -15.80 29.36 5.48
C LEU A 189 -14.51 28.54 5.27
N GLU A 190 -14.63 27.35 4.68
CA GLU A 190 -13.46 26.54 4.30
C GLU A 190 -12.61 27.25 3.25
N ALA A 191 -13.25 27.86 2.24
CA ALA A 191 -12.55 28.64 1.23
C ALA A 191 -11.85 29.86 1.82
N GLU A 192 -12.48 30.55 2.78
CA GLU A 192 -11.88 31.67 3.51
C GLU A 192 -10.64 31.22 4.29
N ARG A 193 -10.73 30.09 5.00
CA ARG A 193 -9.58 29.50 5.71
C ARG A 193 -8.44 29.13 4.76
N MET A 194 -8.77 28.53 3.61
CA MET A 194 -7.78 28.16 2.59
C MET A 194 -7.14 29.40 1.95
N ALA A 195 -7.92 30.43 1.64
CA ALA A 195 -7.44 31.68 1.06
C ALA A 195 -6.59 32.47 2.07
N ALA A 196 -6.97 32.52 3.35
CA ALA A 196 -6.19 33.13 4.42
C ALA A 196 -4.86 32.40 4.63
N ALA A 197 -4.87 31.07 4.65
CA ALA A 197 -3.65 30.26 4.74
C ALA A 197 -2.72 30.45 3.53
N SER A 198 -3.29 30.60 2.33
CA SER A 198 -2.49 30.82 1.12
C SER A 198 -2.00 32.27 1.00
N LYS A 199 -2.70 33.27 1.55
CA LYS A 199 -2.20 34.64 1.71
C LYS A 199 -1.02 34.70 2.68
N LEU A 200 -1.12 34.00 3.82
CA LEU A 200 -0.01 33.90 4.78
C LEU A 200 1.25 33.32 4.11
N ARG A 201 1.10 32.35 3.19
CA ARG A 201 2.19 31.81 2.37
C ARG A 201 2.74 32.82 1.34
N GLU A 202 1.89 33.62 0.70
CA GLU A 202 2.32 34.64 -0.28
C GLU A 202 3.02 35.84 0.38
N THR A 203 2.49 36.39 1.49
CA THR A 203 3.12 37.52 2.20
C THR A 203 4.45 37.11 2.85
N ALA A 204 4.57 35.86 3.31
CA ALA A 204 5.83 35.32 3.81
C ALA A 204 6.90 35.16 2.71
N ALA A 205 6.50 35.08 1.45
CA ALA A 205 7.41 34.96 0.32
C ALA A 205 7.95 36.31 -0.21
N GLU A 206 7.25 37.42 0.04
CA GLU A 206 7.61 38.76 -0.48
C GLU A 206 8.56 39.55 0.45
N GLU A 207 8.55 39.32 1.77
CA GLU A 207 9.31 40.10 2.75
C GLU A 207 10.75 39.63 3.02
N GLY A 208 11.36 38.88 2.10
CA GLY A 208 12.81 38.69 1.98
C GLY A 208 13.60 38.62 3.29
N GLY A 209 13.33 37.63 4.14
CA GLY A 209 14.05 37.51 5.42
C GLY A 209 13.72 36.32 6.31
N ALA A 210 12.56 35.69 6.18
CA ALA A 210 12.22 34.49 6.94
C ALA A 210 11.37 33.54 6.10
N GLN A 211 11.97 32.46 5.63
CA GLN A 211 11.25 31.37 4.97
C GLN A 211 10.29 30.70 5.95
N ASP A 212 9.01 30.97 5.74
CA ASP A 212 7.81 30.24 6.14
C ASP A 212 7.71 29.86 7.62
N ALA A 213 6.85 30.60 8.34
CA ALA A 213 6.16 30.03 9.49
C ALA A 213 5.59 28.66 9.09
N LEU A 214 6.01 27.63 9.81
CA LEU A 214 5.59 26.25 9.62
C LEU A 214 4.05 26.20 9.77
N PRO A 215 3.35 25.38 8.96
CA PRO A 215 1.92 25.21 9.15
C PRO A 215 1.70 24.62 10.54
N ASP A 216 1.09 25.39 11.44
CA ASP A 216 0.38 24.84 12.60
C ASP A 216 -0.86 24.11 12.04
N GLY A 217 -0.62 22.91 11.51
CA GLY A 217 -1.66 21.93 11.26
C GLY A 217 -2.32 21.63 12.60
N GLY A 218 -3.65 21.71 12.66
CA GLY A 218 -4.39 21.55 13.90
C GLY A 218 -3.93 20.33 14.70
N GLY A 219 -3.60 20.57 15.97
CA GLY A 219 -3.56 19.58 17.06
C GLY A 219 -2.44 18.51 17.05
N SER A 220 -2.04 17.96 15.90
CA SER A 220 -1.33 16.67 15.87
C SER A 220 -0.21 16.50 14.82
N GLU A 221 0.17 17.56 14.11
CA GLU A 221 1.27 17.56 13.14
C GLU A 221 2.33 18.62 13.51
N GLY A 222 3.58 18.19 13.67
CA GLY A 222 4.77 19.03 13.88
C GLY A 222 5.64 19.07 12.62
N SER A 223 6.49 20.08 12.46
CA SER A 223 7.39 20.14 11.31
C SER A 223 8.72 20.83 11.64
N VAL A 224 9.78 20.45 10.93
CA VAL A 224 11.15 20.93 11.09
C VAL A 224 11.74 21.19 9.71
N ARG A 225 12.40 22.33 9.51
CA ARG A 225 13.07 22.67 8.26
C ARG A 225 14.57 22.56 8.41
N VAL A 226 15.25 22.03 7.40
CA VAL A 226 16.71 21.90 7.38
C VAL A 226 17.35 22.51 6.14
N SER A 227 18.54 23.06 6.34
CA SER A 227 19.37 23.66 5.30
C SER A 227 19.96 22.60 4.37
N PRO A 228 20.56 23.00 3.22
CA PRO A 228 21.29 22.08 2.35
C PRO A 228 22.40 21.30 3.06
N ASN A 229 22.94 21.87 4.15
CA ASN A 229 24.02 21.30 4.94
C ASN A 229 23.50 20.45 6.12
N GLY A 230 22.19 20.26 6.26
CA GLY A 230 21.59 19.44 7.30
C GLY A 230 21.45 20.12 8.67
N THR A 231 21.54 21.45 8.73
CA THR A 231 21.29 22.24 9.96
C THR A 231 19.84 22.69 10.04
N VAL A 232 19.28 22.73 11.25
CA VAL A 232 17.91 23.17 11.51
C VAL A 232 17.78 24.66 11.19
N LEU A 233 16.80 25.00 10.35
CA LEU A 233 16.44 26.36 9.97
C LEU A 233 15.25 26.89 10.75
N SER A 234 14.30 26.02 11.10
CA SER A 234 13.14 26.34 11.94
C SER A 234 12.43 25.08 12.44
N ILE A 235 11.71 25.17 13.56
CA ILE A 235 10.82 24.14 14.12
C ILE A 235 9.45 24.71 14.48
N SER A 236 8.40 23.87 14.46
CA SER A 236 7.03 24.31 14.77
C SER A 236 6.74 24.29 16.27
N SER A 237 5.68 24.98 16.70
CA SER A 237 5.29 25.10 18.11
C SER A 237 5.04 23.73 18.79
N LEU A 238 4.47 22.78 18.05
CA LEU A 238 4.31 21.39 18.50
C LEU A 238 5.66 20.71 18.72
N ILE A 239 6.64 20.98 17.87
CA ILE A 239 7.99 20.43 18.00
C ILE A 239 8.74 21.08 19.15
N GLU A 240 8.58 22.39 19.38
CA GLU A 240 9.14 23.08 20.55
C GLU A 240 8.62 22.45 21.85
N GLY A 241 7.30 22.23 21.92
CA GLY A 241 6.65 21.57 23.05
C GLY A 241 7.05 20.09 23.19
N LEU A 242 7.40 19.44 22.08
CA LEU A 242 7.92 18.08 22.06
C LEU A 242 9.33 18.06 22.66
N ILE A 243 10.33 18.67 22.03
CA ILE A 243 11.74 18.57 22.45
C ILE A 243 12.08 19.38 23.72
N GLY A 244 11.16 20.22 24.20
CA GLY A 244 11.36 21.06 25.38
C GLY A 244 12.38 22.19 25.17
N ARG A 245 12.63 22.57 23.92
CA ARG A 245 13.54 23.65 23.49
C ARG A 245 12.81 24.53 22.50
N ASN A 246 12.98 25.84 22.62
CA ASN A 246 12.36 26.79 21.69
C ASN A 246 13.12 26.82 20.35
N ASN A 247 12.49 27.40 19.33
CA ASN A 247 13.05 27.52 17.99
C ASN A 247 14.41 28.24 18.00
N GLU A 248 14.54 29.32 18.77
CA GLU A 248 15.78 30.11 18.85
C GLU A 248 16.98 29.29 19.39
N GLU A 249 16.75 28.31 20.25
CA GLU A 249 17.78 27.45 20.82
C GLU A 249 18.27 26.33 19.87
N VAL A 250 17.47 25.96 18.88
CA VAL A 250 17.76 24.82 18.00
C VAL A 250 18.15 25.22 16.58
N VAL A 251 17.79 26.42 16.15
CA VAL A 251 18.19 26.98 14.86
C VAL A 251 19.72 27.03 14.75
N GLY A 252 20.26 26.55 13.63
CA GLY A 252 21.69 26.45 13.37
C GLY A 252 22.35 25.16 13.86
N LEU A 253 21.69 24.35 14.70
CA LEU A 253 22.22 23.05 15.13
C LEU A 253 22.03 21.97 14.05
N PRO A 254 22.90 20.94 13.98
CA PRO A 254 22.67 19.79 13.10
C PRO A 254 21.36 19.07 13.44
N LEU A 255 20.61 18.63 12.44
CA LEU A 255 19.36 17.87 12.65
C LEU A 255 19.58 16.66 13.56
N SER A 256 20.69 15.95 13.38
CA SER A 256 21.09 14.80 14.21
C SER A 256 21.39 15.15 15.66
N GLY A 257 21.70 16.42 15.96
CA GLY A 257 21.91 16.91 17.32
C GLY A 257 20.62 17.31 18.02
N VAL A 258 19.58 17.65 17.26
CA VAL A 258 18.25 18.00 17.78
C VAL A 258 17.35 16.76 17.86
N PHE A 259 17.50 15.84 16.91
CA PHE A 259 16.77 14.57 16.81
C PHE A 259 17.75 13.42 16.59
N PRO A 260 18.43 12.93 17.64
CA PRO A 260 19.39 11.83 17.53
C PRO A 260 18.74 10.51 17.07
N GLU A 261 17.42 10.35 17.23
CA GLU A 261 16.65 9.18 16.82
C GLU A 261 16.38 9.14 15.31
N LEU A 262 16.63 10.22 14.58
CA LEU A 262 16.47 10.28 13.12
C LEU A 262 17.71 9.73 12.40
N ASP A 263 17.48 8.90 11.38
CA ASP A 263 18.56 8.45 10.49
C ASP A 263 19.12 9.65 9.68
N SER A 264 20.21 10.20 10.19
CA SER A 264 20.97 11.30 9.58
C SER A 264 21.44 10.99 8.15
N LYS A 265 21.63 9.72 7.79
CA LYS A 265 22.04 9.32 6.43
C LYS A 265 20.89 9.45 5.44
N ALA A 266 19.66 9.16 5.86
CA ALA A 266 18.47 9.29 5.02
C ALA A 266 18.16 10.76 4.66
N ALA A 267 18.23 11.66 5.65
CA ALA A 267 18.08 13.10 5.41
C ALA A 267 19.17 13.64 4.47
N ALA A 268 20.42 13.21 4.64
CA ALA A 268 21.53 13.64 3.79
C ALA A 268 21.39 13.17 2.33
N ARG A 269 20.85 11.96 2.07
CA ARG A 269 20.56 11.46 0.71
C ARG A 269 19.53 12.32 -0.02
N ILE A 270 18.53 12.84 0.68
CA ILE A 270 17.53 13.76 0.12
C ILE A 270 18.15 15.12 -0.19
N LEU A 271 18.97 15.65 0.71
CA LEU A 271 19.65 16.94 0.51
C LEU A 271 20.63 16.89 -0.68
N ARG A 272 21.23 15.73 -0.95
CA ARG A 272 22.06 15.49 -2.16
C ARG A 272 21.27 15.15 -3.43
N GLY A 273 19.96 14.98 -3.33
CA GLY A 273 19.09 14.65 -4.47
C GLY A 273 19.16 13.20 -4.94
N GLU A 274 19.80 12.32 -4.17
CA GLU A 274 19.90 10.88 -4.43
C GLU A 274 18.55 10.17 -4.22
N GLN A 275 17.64 10.80 -3.44
CA GLN A 275 16.33 10.27 -3.09
C GLN A 275 15.26 11.37 -3.18
N LYS A 276 14.07 11.04 -3.71
CA LYS A 276 12.98 12.01 -3.94
C LYS A 276 12.21 12.36 -2.67
N GLU A 277 11.93 11.37 -1.82
CA GLU A 277 11.23 11.51 -0.54
C GLU A 277 11.65 10.37 0.39
N TYR A 278 11.51 10.57 1.69
CA TYR A 278 11.76 9.58 2.73
C TYR A 278 10.62 9.64 3.74
N SER A 279 10.20 8.50 4.25
CA SER A 279 9.22 8.43 5.34
C SER A 279 9.64 7.31 6.27
N ALA A 280 9.58 7.57 7.57
CA ALA A 280 9.93 6.64 8.62
C ALA A 280 9.04 6.88 9.83
N CYS A 281 8.75 5.84 10.60
CA CYS A 281 8.13 6.03 11.91
C CYS A 281 9.23 6.08 12.97
N ALA A 282 9.27 7.11 13.81
CA ALA A 282 10.20 7.17 14.95
C ALA A 282 9.46 7.48 16.25
N GLU A 283 10.04 7.01 17.34
CA GLU A 283 9.57 7.31 18.69
C GLU A 283 10.33 8.53 19.22
N LEU A 284 9.59 9.59 19.55
CA LEU A 284 10.13 10.80 20.15
C LEU A 284 9.43 11.03 21.48
N LEU A 285 10.21 11.03 22.57
CA LEU A 285 9.73 11.27 23.93
C LEU A 285 8.54 10.38 24.34
N GLY A 286 8.59 9.11 23.94
CA GLY A 286 7.58 8.11 24.30
C GLY A 286 6.29 8.17 23.48
N ARG A 287 6.27 8.93 22.38
CA ARG A 287 5.15 9.01 21.43
C ARG A 287 5.60 8.60 20.04
N SER A 288 4.75 7.89 19.30
CA SER A 288 5.06 7.45 17.93
C SER A 288 4.66 8.50 16.91
N TRP A 289 5.61 8.84 16.03
CA TRP A 289 5.46 9.82 14.98
C TRP A 289 5.74 9.20 13.63
N LEU A 290 4.86 9.45 12.65
CA LEU A 290 5.18 9.27 11.24
C LEU A 290 5.96 10.49 10.78
N ILE A 291 7.22 10.28 10.39
CA ILE A 291 8.14 11.33 9.97
C ILE A 291 8.33 11.26 8.47
N ARG A 292 8.10 12.36 7.77
CA ARG A 292 8.29 12.47 6.34
C ARG A 292 9.32 13.54 6.03
N VAL A 293 10.32 13.20 5.22
CA VAL A 293 11.32 14.15 4.74
C VAL A 293 11.09 14.41 3.26
N THR A 294 10.83 15.67 2.90
CA THR A 294 10.62 16.12 1.52
C THR A 294 11.63 17.21 1.14
N PRO A 295 12.29 17.14 -0.02
CA PRO A 295 13.26 18.15 -0.44
C PRO A 295 12.56 19.46 -0.79
N VAL A 296 13.09 20.57 -0.28
CA VAL A 296 12.69 21.91 -0.70
C VAL A 296 13.51 22.28 -1.93
N ARG A 297 12.84 22.64 -3.02
CA ARG A 297 13.48 22.96 -4.31
C ARG A 297 13.16 24.37 -4.75
N TYR A 298 14.16 25.05 -5.29
CA TYR A 298 13.99 26.28 -6.06
C TYR A 298 14.52 26.05 -7.47
N GLY A 299 13.63 25.94 -8.45
CA GLY A 299 13.98 25.49 -9.80
C GLY A 299 14.54 24.07 -9.80
N ALA A 300 15.76 23.89 -10.32
CA ALA A 300 16.44 22.58 -10.38
C ALA A 300 17.32 22.29 -9.15
N GLN A 301 17.48 23.23 -8.21
CA GLN A 301 18.40 23.11 -7.09
C GLN A 301 17.66 22.80 -5.78
N ILE A 302 18.20 21.86 -4.98
CA ILE A 302 17.70 21.55 -3.65
C ILE A 302 18.25 22.58 -2.67
N THR A 303 17.35 23.32 -2.02
CA THR A 303 17.67 24.40 -1.08
C THR A 303 17.44 24.00 0.37
N GLY A 304 17.05 22.75 0.63
CA GLY A 304 16.86 22.20 1.97
C GLY A 304 15.92 21.00 1.97
N ALA A 305 15.39 20.64 3.15
CA ALA A 305 14.33 19.66 3.29
C ALA A 305 13.34 20.05 4.40
N ASN A 306 12.08 19.65 4.25
CA ASN A 306 11.08 19.67 5.31
C ASN A 306 11.01 18.29 5.93
N VAL A 307 10.91 18.24 7.26
CA VAL A 307 10.75 17.03 8.08
C VAL A 307 9.42 17.19 8.82
N ASP A 308 8.38 16.54 8.35
CA ASP A 308 7.03 16.58 8.93
C ASP A 308 6.87 15.42 9.92
N PHE A 309 6.27 15.67 11.08
CA PHE A 309 6.01 14.71 12.15
C PHE A 309 4.51 14.63 12.36
N LYS A 310 3.91 13.45 12.22
CA LYS A 310 2.47 13.25 12.46
C LYS A 310 2.25 12.26 13.59
N SER A 311 1.47 12.65 14.60
CA SER A 311 1.12 11.75 15.70
C SER A 311 0.27 10.59 15.19
N VAL A 312 0.65 9.37 15.57
CA VAL A 312 -0.04 8.15 15.15
C VAL A 312 -1.32 7.89 15.98
N GLU A 313 -1.51 8.59 17.10
CA GLU A 313 -2.62 8.37 18.05
C GLU A 313 -3.99 8.84 17.55
N GLU A 314 -4.08 9.87 16.70
CA GLU A 314 -5.36 10.40 16.21
C GLU A 314 -5.86 9.74 14.91
N ALA A 315 -4.99 9.04 14.17
CA ALA A 315 -5.37 8.32 12.96
C ALA A 315 -6.27 7.10 13.23
N PHE A 316 -6.47 6.73 14.50
CA PHE A 316 -7.19 5.52 14.92
C PHE A 316 -8.15 5.74 16.10
N SER A 317 -8.85 6.87 16.16
CA SER A 317 -9.80 7.14 17.25
C SER A 317 -11.27 7.06 16.79
N ALA A 318 -11.82 5.83 16.82
CA ALA A 318 -13.24 5.59 17.06
C ALA A 318 -13.44 4.24 17.79
N LYS A 319 -13.63 4.34 19.11
CA LYS A 319 -14.19 3.34 20.04
C LYS A 319 -13.69 1.89 19.91
N ASP A 320 -12.58 1.60 20.60
CA ASP A 320 -12.59 0.58 21.65
C ASP A 320 -11.43 0.78 22.63
N GLY A 321 -11.80 0.92 23.90
CA GLY A 321 -10.94 1.41 24.96
C GLY A 321 -9.82 0.45 25.36
N LEU A 322 -8.61 1.01 25.40
CA LEU A 322 -7.80 1.05 26.61
C LEU A 322 -7.46 -0.30 27.28
N ARG A 323 -7.06 -1.31 26.50
CA ARG A 323 -6.19 -2.42 26.99
C ARG A 323 -5.10 -2.88 26.01
N PHE A 324 -5.01 -2.35 24.79
CA PHE A 324 -3.99 -2.78 23.82
C PHE A 324 -2.70 -1.95 23.95
N ARG A 325 -2.05 -2.18 25.09
CA ARG A 325 -0.74 -1.66 25.52
C ARG A 325 0.41 -2.10 24.59
N LYS A 326 1.35 -1.17 24.34
CA LYS A 326 2.81 -1.34 24.45
C LYS A 326 3.57 -2.33 23.53
N SER A 327 3.02 -2.83 22.43
CA SER A 327 3.78 -3.73 21.55
C SER A 327 3.25 -3.70 20.12
N ARG A 328 4.16 -3.67 19.13
CA ARG A 328 3.96 -3.98 17.69
C ARG A 328 3.74 -2.82 16.69
N LEU A 329 4.72 -1.92 16.59
CA LEU A 329 5.19 -1.48 15.26
C LEU A 329 6.70 -1.67 15.05
N ILE A 330 7.43 -2.10 16.10
CA ILE A 330 8.59 -2.97 15.93
C ILE A 330 8.05 -4.27 15.28
N GLY A 331 8.30 -4.46 13.97
CA GLY A 331 8.04 -5.74 13.29
C GLY A 331 7.22 -5.71 11.99
N TYR A 332 6.89 -4.55 11.40
CA TYR A 332 6.23 -4.47 10.08
C TYR A 332 7.06 -3.75 8.99
N GLU A 333 8.38 -3.70 9.19
CA GLU A 333 9.36 -3.23 8.19
C GLU A 333 10.08 -4.42 7.55
N ALA A 334 10.36 -4.31 6.25
CA ALA A 334 11.25 -5.22 5.56
C ALA A 334 12.70 -4.78 5.81
N GLY A 335 13.36 -5.41 6.77
CA GLY A 335 14.71 -5.02 7.20
C GLY A 335 15.83 -5.47 6.27
N ALA A 336 15.58 -6.47 5.42
CA ALA A 336 16.59 -7.01 4.52
C ALA A 336 16.47 -6.54 3.06
N SER A 337 17.63 -6.45 2.42
CA SER A 337 17.84 -6.09 1.02
C SER A 337 18.51 -7.23 0.25
N PHE A 338 18.63 -7.10 -1.06
CA PHE A 338 19.34 -8.12 -1.86
C PHE A 338 20.84 -8.13 -1.56
N GLU A 339 21.37 -7.01 -1.09
CA GLU A 339 22.76 -6.81 -0.72
C GLU A 339 23.13 -7.59 0.57
N ASP A 340 22.14 -7.92 1.40
CA ASP A 340 22.35 -8.72 2.63
C ASP A 340 22.52 -10.22 2.35
N ILE A 341 22.25 -10.66 1.13
CA ILE A 341 22.36 -12.05 0.67
C ILE A 341 23.64 -12.22 -0.15
N ALA A 342 24.74 -12.53 0.55
CA ALA A 342 26.01 -12.83 -0.08
C ALA A 342 25.98 -14.23 -0.72
N THR A 343 26.39 -14.33 -1.99
CA THR A 343 26.41 -15.63 -2.68
C THR A 343 27.40 -15.67 -3.84
N GLU A 344 28.13 -16.78 -3.90
CA GLU A 344 28.99 -17.21 -5.01
C GLU A 344 28.36 -18.36 -5.81
N ASP A 345 27.34 -19.01 -5.24
CA ASP A 345 26.59 -20.08 -5.90
C ASP A 345 25.75 -19.57 -7.10
N GLU A 346 26.00 -20.16 -8.26
CA GLU A 346 25.35 -19.76 -9.51
C GLU A 346 23.82 -20.04 -9.54
N PRO A 347 23.32 -21.21 -9.09
CA PRO A 347 21.88 -21.41 -8.86
C PRO A 347 21.24 -20.33 -7.98
N MET A 348 21.86 -19.96 -6.86
CA MET A 348 21.37 -18.91 -5.97
C MET A 348 21.36 -17.54 -6.67
N ARG A 349 22.42 -17.18 -7.40
CA ARG A 349 22.48 -15.94 -8.21
C ARG A 349 21.35 -15.86 -9.23
N ARG A 350 21.07 -16.95 -9.94
CA ARG A 350 19.95 -17.02 -10.89
C ARG A 350 18.60 -16.84 -10.20
N MET A 351 18.42 -17.44 -9.03
CA MET A 351 17.19 -17.28 -8.22
C MET A 351 17.02 -15.83 -7.77
N LEU A 352 18.07 -15.17 -7.27
CA LEU A 352 18.01 -13.75 -6.87
C LEU A 352 17.72 -12.82 -8.05
N ALA A 353 18.28 -13.10 -9.23
CA ALA A 353 17.96 -12.36 -10.45
C ALA A 353 16.48 -12.52 -10.84
N LEU A 354 15.92 -13.72 -10.68
CA LEU A 354 14.49 -13.98 -10.90
C LEU A 354 13.61 -13.28 -9.85
N ALA A 355 14.01 -13.31 -8.57
CA ALA A 355 13.34 -12.61 -7.49
C ALA A 355 13.26 -11.08 -7.74
N LYS A 356 14.34 -10.48 -8.26
CA LYS A 356 14.37 -9.07 -8.68
C LYS A 356 13.35 -8.78 -9.79
N ARG A 357 13.18 -9.69 -10.75
CA ARG A 357 12.14 -9.56 -11.80
C ARG A 357 10.74 -9.68 -11.22
N TYR A 358 10.52 -10.63 -10.30
CA TYR A 358 9.22 -10.83 -9.65
C TYR A 358 8.82 -9.63 -8.78
N ALA A 359 9.75 -8.80 -8.31
CA ALA A 359 9.41 -7.57 -7.59
C ALA A 359 8.58 -6.57 -8.41
N GLY A 360 8.68 -6.60 -9.74
CA GLY A 360 7.90 -5.75 -10.64
C GLY A 360 6.45 -6.19 -10.85
N SER A 361 6.05 -7.34 -10.30
CA SER A 361 4.69 -7.89 -10.41
C SER A 361 3.98 -7.83 -9.05
N ASP A 362 2.66 -7.60 -9.10
CA ASP A 362 1.78 -7.68 -7.93
C ASP A 362 1.25 -9.10 -7.67
N ALA A 363 1.57 -10.06 -8.55
CA ALA A 363 1.16 -11.45 -8.37
C ALA A 363 1.80 -12.10 -7.13
N PRO A 364 1.15 -13.14 -6.56
CA PRO A 364 1.70 -13.88 -5.43
C PRO A 364 3.06 -14.52 -5.76
N VAL A 365 3.96 -14.55 -4.77
CA VAL A 365 5.27 -15.21 -4.87
C VAL A 365 5.36 -16.35 -3.87
N LEU A 366 5.73 -17.53 -4.33
CA LEU A 366 5.95 -18.72 -3.50
C LEU A 366 7.45 -19.01 -3.38
N ILE A 367 7.97 -19.07 -2.16
CA ILE A 367 9.40 -19.25 -1.86
C ILE A 367 9.60 -20.61 -1.18
N TYR A 368 10.17 -21.56 -1.91
CA TYR A 368 10.63 -22.83 -1.36
C TYR A 368 12.02 -22.69 -0.76
N GLY A 369 12.25 -23.38 0.35
CA GLY A 369 13.55 -23.46 1.00
C GLY A 369 13.44 -24.20 2.32
N GLU A 370 14.52 -24.86 2.72
CA GLU A 370 14.56 -25.59 3.99
C GLU A 370 14.53 -24.65 5.21
N GLU A 371 14.36 -25.21 6.40
CA GLU A 371 14.42 -24.42 7.63
C GLU A 371 15.80 -23.76 7.77
N GLY A 372 15.83 -22.50 8.18
CA GLY A 372 17.06 -21.73 8.31
C GLY A 372 17.65 -21.20 6.99
N THR A 373 17.00 -21.40 5.85
CA THR A 373 17.34 -20.68 4.60
C THR A 373 16.75 -19.26 4.58
N GLU A 374 17.20 -18.45 3.63
CA GLU A 374 16.96 -17.01 3.48
C GLU A 374 15.52 -16.66 3.01
N ARG A 375 14.53 -17.53 3.24
CA ARG A 375 13.14 -17.39 2.74
C ARG A 375 12.52 -16.04 3.07
N GLN A 376 12.70 -15.60 4.31
CA GLN A 376 12.19 -14.32 4.79
C GLN A 376 12.99 -13.14 4.23
N THR A 377 14.33 -13.24 4.25
CA THR A 377 15.25 -12.22 3.73
C THR A 377 14.97 -11.94 2.25
N VAL A 378 14.74 -12.99 1.46
CA VAL A 378 14.34 -12.86 0.04
C VAL A 378 12.98 -12.16 -0.10
N ALA A 379 11.98 -12.51 0.73
CA ALA A 379 10.67 -11.85 0.67
C ALA A 379 10.74 -10.35 1.01
N GLU A 380 11.52 -9.99 2.05
CA GLU A 380 11.79 -8.61 2.43
C GLU A 380 12.51 -7.84 1.32
N ALA A 381 13.55 -8.44 0.72
CA ALA A 381 14.27 -7.86 -0.40
C ALA A 381 13.38 -7.62 -1.62
N ILE A 382 12.49 -8.57 -1.96
CA ILE A 382 11.52 -8.40 -3.05
C ILE A 382 10.57 -7.24 -2.74
N HIS A 383 10.06 -7.14 -1.51
CA HIS A 383 9.18 -6.05 -1.10
C HIS A 383 9.86 -4.68 -1.27
N ASN A 384 11.10 -4.55 -0.80
CA ASN A 384 11.86 -3.29 -0.76
C ASN A 384 12.13 -2.67 -2.14
N ILE A 385 12.15 -3.46 -3.22
CA ILE A 385 12.30 -2.96 -4.58
C ILE A 385 11.01 -3.04 -5.41
N SER A 386 9.90 -3.45 -4.81
CA SER A 386 8.60 -3.58 -5.49
C SER A 386 7.85 -2.26 -5.65
N LEU A 387 6.73 -2.30 -6.38
CA LEU A 387 5.76 -1.20 -6.46
C LEU A 387 5.14 -0.85 -5.10
N ARG A 388 5.24 -1.75 -4.11
CA ARG A 388 4.63 -1.65 -2.78
C ARG A 388 5.63 -1.35 -1.67
N ARG A 389 6.87 -1.00 -2.02
CA ARG A 389 7.95 -0.67 -1.06
C ARG A 389 7.65 0.47 -0.09
N GLY A 390 6.65 1.31 -0.40
CA GLY A 390 6.19 2.39 0.48
C GLY A 390 5.06 1.97 1.44
N GLY A 391 4.59 0.72 1.35
CA GLY A 391 3.56 0.14 2.20
C GLY A 391 4.13 -0.84 3.23
N PRO A 392 3.30 -1.32 4.17
CA PRO A 392 3.74 -2.20 5.25
C PRO A 392 4.19 -3.58 4.76
N PHE A 393 5.20 -4.16 5.41
CA PHE A 393 5.57 -5.58 5.23
C PHE A 393 5.14 -6.37 6.45
N VAL A 394 4.00 -7.06 6.36
CA VAL A 394 3.43 -7.82 7.47
C VAL A 394 3.83 -9.28 7.36
N ARG A 395 4.32 -9.84 8.46
CA ARG A 395 4.72 -11.24 8.54
C ARG A 395 3.78 -12.03 9.44
N VAL A 396 3.40 -13.21 8.98
CA VAL A 396 2.59 -14.16 9.74
C VAL A 396 3.21 -15.54 9.64
N ASP A 397 3.26 -16.27 10.76
CA ASP A 397 3.63 -17.69 10.77
C ASP A 397 2.35 -18.53 10.71
N ALA A 398 2.22 -19.34 9.65
CA ALA A 398 1.08 -20.22 9.44
C ALA A 398 0.87 -21.21 10.59
N LYS A 399 1.95 -21.65 11.26
CA LYS A 399 1.84 -22.54 12.43
C LYS A 399 1.15 -21.83 13.58
N ALA A 400 1.49 -20.57 13.82
CA ALA A 400 0.92 -19.79 14.93
C ALA A 400 -0.58 -19.54 14.72
N ILE A 401 -0.98 -19.10 13.51
CA ILE A 401 -2.41 -18.86 13.22
C ILE A 401 -3.21 -20.16 13.03
N GLY A 402 -2.55 -21.24 12.62
CA GLY A 402 -3.19 -22.55 12.45
C GLY A 402 -3.60 -23.20 13.77
N GLN A 403 -2.85 -22.97 14.85
CA GLN A 403 -3.17 -23.49 16.18
C GLN A 403 -4.39 -22.82 16.83
N GLU A 404 -4.76 -21.62 16.36
CA GLU A 404 -5.89 -20.85 16.89
C GLU A 404 -7.26 -21.27 16.29
N GLY A 405 -7.29 -22.24 15.38
CA GLY A 405 -8.53 -22.76 14.79
C GLY A 405 -9.35 -21.67 14.08
N ASP A 406 -10.63 -21.51 14.45
CA ASP A 406 -11.51 -20.48 13.89
C ASP A 406 -11.05 -19.05 14.24
N ASN A 407 -10.37 -18.85 15.37
CA ASN A 407 -9.78 -17.55 15.73
C ASN A 407 -8.60 -17.19 14.82
N GLY A 408 -7.92 -18.18 14.23
CA GLY A 408 -6.86 -17.96 13.25
C GLY A 408 -7.36 -17.22 12.01
N ARG A 409 -8.65 -17.33 11.67
CA ARG A 409 -9.26 -16.58 10.56
C ARG A 409 -9.34 -15.09 10.87
N ALA A 410 -9.62 -14.75 12.12
CA ALA A 410 -9.58 -13.36 12.60
C ALA A 410 -8.13 -12.83 12.62
N GLY A 411 -7.16 -13.64 13.05
CA GLY A 411 -5.75 -13.29 13.01
C GLY A 411 -5.21 -13.04 11.60
N LEU A 412 -5.57 -13.89 10.63
CA LEU A 412 -5.22 -13.70 9.22
C LEU A 412 -5.87 -12.43 8.64
N LEU A 413 -7.14 -12.19 8.97
CA LEU A 413 -7.84 -10.98 8.55
C LEU A 413 -7.22 -9.71 9.13
N GLU A 414 -6.81 -9.74 10.41
CA GLU A 414 -6.11 -8.64 11.06
C GLU A 414 -4.75 -8.38 10.40
N ALA A 415 -3.99 -9.43 10.08
CA ALA A 415 -2.74 -9.31 9.35
C ALA A 415 -2.93 -8.69 7.96
N LEU A 416 -4.00 -9.07 7.26
CA LEU A 416 -4.37 -8.49 5.96
C LEU A 416 -4.74 -7.00 6.08
N LYS A 417 -5.49 -6.61 7.11
CA LYS A 417 -5.79 -5.20 7.38
C LYS A 417 -4.50 -4.40 7.61
N LYS A 418 -3.57 -4.96 8.38
CA LYS A 418 -2.25 -4.36 8.63
C LYS A 418 -1.38 -4.30 7.36
N ALA A 419 -1.55 -5.24 6.44
CA ALA A 419 -0.80 -5.32 5.19
C ALA A 419 -1.39 -4.46 4.06
N SER A 420 -2.47 -3.74 4.32
CA SER A 420 -3.15 -2.84 3.37
C SER A 420 -2.17 -1.93 2.63
N GLY A 421 -2.20 -1.94 1.29
CA GLY A 421 -1.31 -1.14 0.45
C GLY A 421 0.15 -1.64 0.40
N GLY A 422 0.45 -2.72 1.13
CA GLY A 422 1.79 -3.30 1.28
C GLY A 422 1.82 -4.77 0.87
N THR A 423 2.56 -5.58 1.64
CA THR A 423 2.78 -7.01 1.38
C THR A 423 2.54 -7.83 2.65
N LEU A 424 1.83 -8.95 2.50
CA LEU A 424 1.68 -9.98 3.52
C LEU A 424 2.60 -11.16 3.18
N PHE A 425 3.55 -11.46 4.05
CA PHE A 425 4.39 -12.65 3.99
C PHE A 425 3.88 -13.73 4.95
N ILE A 426 3.53 -14.90 4.41
CA ILE A 426 3.05 -16.07 5.15
C ILE A 426 4.18 -17.11 5.21
N LYS A 427 4.79 -17.28 6.38
CA LYS A 427 5.81 -18.31 6.62
C LYS A 427 5.14 -19.67 6.79
N ASP A 428 5.72 -20.69 6.15
CA ASP A 428 5.33 -22.10 6.25
C ASP A 428 3.86 -22.36 5.86
N VAL A 429 3.43 -21.85 4.70
CA VAL A 429 2.05 -21.92 4.18
C VAL A 429 1.50 -23.36 4.13
N ASP A 430 2.38 -24.36 4.02
CA ASP A 430 2.06 -25.80 4.14
C ASP A 430 1.38 -26.17 5.47
N ARG A 431 1.44 -25.31 6.48
CA ARG A 431 0.88 -25.55 7.82
C ARG A 431 -0.48 -24.91 8.05
N LEU A 432 -1.05 -24.26 7.03
CA LEU A 432 -2.40 -23.71 7.14
C LEU A 432 -3.45 -24.82 7.25
N SER A 433 -4.41 -24.63 8.16
CA SER A 433 -5.59 -25.49 8.24
C SER A 433 -6.47 -25.35 6.99
N PRO A 434 -7.31 -26.35 6.64
CA PRO A 434 -8.19 -26.27 5.47
C PRO A 434 -9.13 -25.05 5.47
N SER A 435 -9.58 -24.61 6.64
CA SER A 435 -10.44 -23.42 6.79
C SER A 435 -9.69 -22.12 6.48
N LEU A 436 -8.40 -22.03 6.86
CA LEU A 436 -7.52 -20.91 6.53
C LEU A 436 -7.12 -20.91 5.05
N GLN A 437 -6.86 -22.08 4.47
CA GLN A 437 -6.61 -22.23 3.03
C GLN A 437 -7.81 -21.70 2.22
N SER A 438 -9.02 -22.13 2.56
CA SER A 438 -10.27 -21.61 1.96
C SER A 438 -10.44 -20.09 2.15
N GLY A 439 -9.99 -19.55 3.29
CA GLY A 439 -9.97 -18.10 3.54
C GLY A 439 -9.03 -17.34 2.61
N LEU A 440 -7.83 -17.89 2.41
CA LEU A 440 -6.81 -17.30 1.53
C LEU A 440 -7.19 -17.41 0.05
N ILE A 441 -7.84 -18.50 -0.37
CA ILE A 441 -8.41 -18.62 -1.73
C ILE A 441 -9.39 -17.48 -1.98
N LYS A 442 -10.41 -17.32 -1.11
CA LYS A 442 -11.41 -16.24 -1.24
C LYS A 442 -10.79 -14.86 -1.31
N LEU A 443 -9.65 -14.64 -0.66
CA LEU A 443 -8.92 -13.39 -0.71
C LEU A 443 -8.21 -13.19 -2.06
N LEU A 444 -7.48 -14.22 -2.52
CA LEU A 444 -6.68 -14.16 -3.74
C LEU A 444 -7.56 -14.16 -5.01
N THR A 445 -8.75 -14.74 -4.96
CA THR A 445 -9.70 -14.81 -6.10
C THR A 445 -10.77 -13.73 -6.09
N ALA A 446 -10.85 -12.89 -5.06
CA ALA A 446 -11.80 -11.78 -5.00
C ALA A 446 -11.41 -10.68 -6.01
N ASP A 447 -11.79 -10.89 -7.27
CA ASP A 447 -11.83 -9.86 -8.31
C ASP A 447 -12.91 -8.84 -7.96
N GLY A 448 -12.58 -7.78 -7.22
CA GLY A 448 -13.24 -6.47 -7.25
C GLY A 448 -14.78 -6.36 -7.31
N ALA A 449 -15.59 -7.40 -7.02
CA ALA A 449 -17.03 -7.38 -7.23
C ALA A 449 -17.82 -8.50 -6.50
N VAL A 450 -18.47 -8.12 -5.37
CA VAL A 450 -19.95 -8.16 -5.15
C VAL A 450 -20.56 -9.56 -4.76
N ARG A 451 -21.42 -9.76 -3.72
CA ARG A 451 -22.78 -9.18 -3.50
C ARG A 451 -23.47 -9.63 -2.18
N ALA A 452 -24.27 -8.71 -1.62
CA ALA A 452 -25.64 -8.82 -1.04
C ALA A 452 -26.02 -9.86 0.05
N ASP A 453 -25.45 -9.73 1.23
CA ASP A 453 -26.12 -9.87 2.54
C ASP A 453 -25.06 -9.77 3.65
N ALA A 454 -25.27 -8.86 4.60
CA ALA A 454 -24.51 -8.70 5.85
C ALA A 454 -22.96 -8.66 5.77
N GLN A 455 -22.43 -7.43 5.92
CA GLN A 455 -21.03 -7.03 6.18
C GLN A 455 -19.99 -7.19 5.04
N PRO A 456 -19.47 -6.06 4.47
CA PRO A 456 -18.38 -6.10 3.51
C PRO A 456 -17.03 -6.44 4.19
N LEU A 457 -16.53 -7.66 3.99
CA LEU A 457 -15.11 -8.00 4.17
C LEU A 457 -14.34 -7.67 2.89
N TYR A 458 -14.04 -6.38 2.64
CA TYR A 458 -13.18 -5.95 1.53
C TYR A 458 -11.74 -5.80 2.02
N SER A 459 -10.79 -6.46 1.35
CA SER A 459 -9.36 -6.22 1.54
C SER A 459 -8.89 -5.15 0.52
N PRO A 460 -8.27 -4.05 0.97
CA PRO A 460 -7.57 -3.09 0.12
C PRO A 460 -6.34 -3.76 -0.50
N GLY A 461 -5.90 -3.38 -1.71
CA GLY A 461 -4.85 -4.08 -2.44
C GLY A 461 -3.64 -4.46 -1.58
N VAL A 462 -3.49 -5.75 -1.27
CA VAL A 462 -2.35 -6.39 -0.55
C VAL A 462 -1.70 -7.38 -1.50
N ARG A 463 -0.36 -7.38 -1.56
CA ARG A 463 0.39 -8.44 -2.26
C ARG A 463 0.67 -9.58 -1.31
N VAL A 464 0.50 -10.82 -1.75
CA VAL A 464 0.79 -12.01 -0.94
C VAL A 464 2.14 -12.61 -1.34
N MET A 465 2.96 -12.95 -0.36
CA MET A 465 4.14 -13.81 -0.52
C MET A 465 4.01 -14.96 0.47
N ALA A 466 4.35 -16.17 0.04
CA ALA A 466 4.26 -17.36 0.88
C ALA A 466 5.57 -18.11 0.85
N SER A 467 5.93 -18.77 1.95
CA SER A 467 7.06 -19.70 1.98
C SER A 467 6.64 -21.10 2.36
N SER A 468 7.35 -22.11 1.86
CA SER A 468 7.13 -23.50 2.27
C SER A 468 8.45 -24.26 2.38
N GLY A 469 8.52 -25.16 3.36
CA GLY A 469 9.65 -26.07 3.55
C GLY A 469 9.48 -27.42 2.86
N VAL A 470 8.32 -27.68 2.25
CA VAL A 470 7.97 -28.96 1.62
C VAL A 470 7.36 -28.73 0.24
N CYS A 471 7.35 -29.78 -0.58
CA CYS A 471 6.71 -29.75 -1.89
C CYS A 471 5.18 -29.66 -1.74
N LEU A 472 4.58 -28.50 -2.05
CA LEU A 472 3.12 -28.33 -1.97
C LEU A 472 2.38 -29.24 -2.97
N GLN A 473 2.99 -29.59 -4.11
CA GLN A 473 2.39 -30.55 -5.05
C GLN A 473 2.12 -31.91 -4.39
N ASN A 474 3.07 -32.41 -3.59
CA ASN A 474 2.90 -33.67 -2.87
C ASN A 474 1.77 -33.56 -1.85
N MET A 475 1.67 -32.43 -1.14
CA MET A 475 0.57 -32.19 -0.20
C MET A 475 -0.80 -32.08 -0.87
N VAL A 476 -0.87 -31.57 -2.10
CA VAL A 476 -2.11 -31.57 -2.90
C VAL A 476 -2.50 -33.00 -3.26
N ARG A 477 -1.54 -33.79 -3.77
CA ARG A 477 -1.75 -35.22 -4.09
C ARG A 477 -2.25 -36.01 -2.89
N ASP A 478 -1.67 -35.73 -1.72
CA ASP A 478 -1.97 -36.42 -0.47
C ASP A 478 -3.22 -35.84 0.24
N GLY A 479 -3.88 -34.82 -0.34
CA GLY A 479 -5.14 -34.24 0.15
C GLY A 479 -5.01 -33.26 1.32
N PHE A 480 -3.79 -32.86 1.70
CA PHE A 480 -3.53 -31.94 2.80
C PHE A 480 -3.50 -30.47 2.39
N PHE A 481 -3.39 -30.17 1.09
CA PHE A 481 -3.36 -28.81 0.57
C PHE A 481 -4.35 -28.63 -0.58
N HIS A 482 -5.07 -27.51 -0.59
CA HIS A 482 -6.12 -27.25 -1.57
C HIS A 482 -5.51 -26.93 -2.94
N GLU A 483 -5.94 -27.68 -3.95
CA GLU A 483 -5.41 -27.58 -5.32
C GLU A 483 -5.54 -26.16 -5.90
N GLU A 484 -6.69 -25.51 -5.68
CA GLU A 484 -6.92 -24.13 -6.13
C GLU A 484 -5.93 -23.13 -5.48
N LEU A 485 -5.65 -23.25 -4.19
CA LEU A 485 -4.68 -22.38 -3.52
C LEU A 485 -3.27 -22.59 -4.07
N PHE A 486 -2.92 -23.84 -4.36
CA PHE A 486 -1.65 -24.18 -4.99
C PHE A 486 -1.50 -23.44 -6.32
N TYR A 487 -2.52 -23.49 -7.20
CA TYR A 487 -2.47 -22.78 -8.48
C TYR A 487 -2.35 -21.26 -8.34
N LEU A 488 -3.00 -20.65 -7.34
CA LEU A 488 -2.92 -19.21 -7.09
C LEU A 488 -1.53 -18.75 -6.61
N LEU A 489 -0.83 -19.59 -5.85
CA LEU A 489 0.49 -19.26 -5.30
C LEU A 489 1.65 -19.66 -6.22
N HIS A 490 1.50 -20.74 -6.99
CA HIS A 490 2.60 -21.37 -7.72
C HIS A 490 3.15 -20.54 -8.90
N GLY A 491 2.37 -19.58 -9.42
CA GLY A 491 2.71 -18.84 -10.64
C GLY A 491 4.10 -18.18 -10.62
N LEU A 492 4.49 -17.52 -9.52
CA LEU A 492 5.83 -16.96 -9.34
C LEU A 492 6.57 -17.73 -8.25
N THR A 493 7.20 -18.85 -8.62
CA THR A 493 7.93 -19.69 -7.69
C THR A 493 9.43 -19.38 -7.67
N LEU A 494 10.01 -19.34 -6.46
CA LEU A 494 11.45 -19.25 -6.19
C LEU A 494 11.86 -20.45 -5.34
N GLN A 495 13.08 -20.97 -5.57
CA GLN A 495 13.63 -22.08 -4.81
C GLN A 495 15.02 -21.71 -4.30
N ILE A 496 15.16 -21.64 -2.98
CA ILE A 496 16.43 -21.37 -2.31
C ILE A 496 17.17 -22.69 -2.13
N PRO A 497 18.37 -22.86 -2.72
CA PRO A 497 19.19 -24.03 -2.47
C PRO A 497 19.64 -24.07 -1.00
N PRO A 498 19.62 -25.25 -0.33
CA PRO A 498 20.13 -25.36 1.02
C PRO A 498 21.64 -25.08 1.05
N LEU A 499 22.14 -24.60 2.18
CA LEU A 499 23.52 -24.15 2.35
C LEU A 499 24.53 -25.27 2.11
N ARG A 500 24.22 -26.53 2.47
CA ARG A 500 25.05 -27.71 2.16
C ARG A 500 25.24 -27.98 0.66
N ARG A 501 24.37 -27.44 -0.21
CA ARG A 501 24.51 -27.52 -1.67
C ARG A 501 25.21 -26.28 -2.26
N ARG A 502 25.70 -25.37 -1.42
CA ARG A 502 26.36 -24.10 -1.77
C ARG A 502 27.71 -23.99 -1.01
N PRO A 503 28.71 -24.82 -1.31
CA PRO A 503 29.95 -24.90 -0.52
C PRO A 503 30.69 -23.56 -0.43
N ALA A 504 30.78 -22.80 -1.52
CA ALA A 504 31.39 -21.47 -1.50
C ALA A 504 30.63 -20.47 -0.60
N ASP A 505 29.29 -20.53 -0.59
CA ASP A 505 28.49 -19.72 0.34
C ASP A 505 28.69 -20.20 1.79
N LEU A 506 28.75 -21.51 2.02
CA LEU A 506 28.94 -22.10 3.35
C LEU A 506 30.25 -21.62 3.99
N GLU A 507 31.35 -21.64 3.24
CA GLU A 507 32.66 -21.11 3.67
C GLU A 507 32.55 -19.62 4.00
N LEU A 508 32.01 -18.82 3.08
CA LEU A 508 31.84 -17.37 3.26
C LEU A 508 31.02 -17.02 4.51
N TYR A 509 29.90 -17.70 4.73
CA TYR A 509 29.05 -17.46 5.89
C TYR A 509 29.68 -17.96 7.18
N PHE A 510 30.40 -19.09 7.14
CA PHE A 510 31.11 -19.62 8.30
C PHE A 510 32.19 -18.66 8.79
N GLU A 511 33.06 -18.18 7.90
CA GLU A 511 34.10 -17.21 8.24
C GLU A 511 33.49 -15.94 8.85
N ARG A 512 32.43 -15.43 8.23
CA ARG A 512 31.74 -14.24 8.73
C ARG A 512 31.16 -14.44 10.12
N TYR A 513 30.43 -15.53 10.35
CA TYR A 513 29.83 -15.82 11.67
C TYR A 513 30.88 -16.14 12.73
N LEU A 514 31.96 -16.83 12.37
CA LEU A 514 33.07 -17.09 13.26
C LEU A 514 33.77 -15.79 13.67
N GLN A 515 34.02 -14.88 12.73
CA GLN A 515 34.62 -13.58 13.01
C GLN A 515 33.72 -12.69 13.88
N GLU A 516 32.40 -12.68 13.62
CA GLU A 516 31.41 -12.01 14.46
C GLU A 516 31.44 -12.56 15.90
N CYS A 517 31.50 -13.87 16.07
CA CYS A 517 31.58 -14.50 17.38
C CYS A 517 32.92 -14.22 18.09
N ALA A 518 34.04 -14.35 17.38
CA ALA A 518 35.38 -14.15 17.89
C ALA A 518 35.58 -12.70 18.36
N SER A 519 35.14 -11.72 17.57
CA SER A 519 35.19 -10.30 17.94
C SER A 519 34.39 -9.99 19.21
N ARG A 520 33.20 -10.58 19.36
CA ARG A 520 32.35 -10.43 20.55
C ARG A 520 32.97 -11.08 21.79
N LEU A 521 33.65 -12.21 21.63
CA LEU A 521 34.28 -12.97 22.71
C LEU A 521 35.73 -12.55 22.98
N LYS A 522 36.27 -11.60 22.20
CA LYS A 522 37.68 -11.17 22.22
C LYS A 522 38.66 -12.32 22.03
N SER A 523 38.26 -13.35 21.27
CA SER A 523 39.13 -14.42 20.79
C SER A 523 39.58 -14.12 19.36
N ALA A 524 40.70 -14.71 18.95
CA ALA A 524 41.21 -14.63 17.58
C ALA A 524 41.22 -16.04 17.00
N LEU A 525 40.16 -16.42 16.28
CA LEU A 525 40.05 -17.73 15.67
C LEU A 525 40.22 -17.61 14.16
N THR A 526 41.16 -18.38 13.62
CA THR A 526 41.42 -18.46 12.19
C THR A 526 41.25 -19.91 11.73
N PRO A 527 40.27 -20.22 10.86
CA PRO A 527 40.13 -21.56 10.31
C PRO A 527 41.26 -21.86 9.32
N GLU A 528 41.78 -23.07 9.38
CA GLU A 528 42.73 -23.60 8.39
C GLU A 528 42.00 -24.08 7.12
N GLU A 529 42.71 -24.19 5.99
CA GLU A 529 42.11 -24.66 4.74
C GLU A 529 41.56 -26.09 4.84
N GLU A 530 42.17 -26.96 5.67
CA GLU A 530 41.62 -28.28 5.96
C GLU A 530 40.30 -28.21 6.73
N ALA A 531 40.16 -27.25 7.65
CA ALA A 531 38.95 -27.06 8.44
C ALA A 531 37.77 -26.61 7.57
N LEU A 532 38.00 -25.73 6.59
CA LEU A 532 36.99 -25.29 5.62
C LEU A 532 36.56 -26.44 4.70
N ARG A 533 37.52 -27.24 4.21
CA ARG A 533 37.21 -28.45 3.42
C ARG A 533 36.37 -29.44 4.21
N GLU A 534 36.71 -29.65 5.48
CA GLU A 534 35.98 -30.53 6.38
C GLU A 534 34.55 -30.01 6.62
N LEU A 535 34.40 -28.71 6.91
CA LEU A 535 33.10 -28.06 7.07
C LEU A 535 32.19 -28.28 5.87
N CYS A 536 32.72 -28.16 4.65
CA CYS A 536 31.98 -28.37 3.41
C CYS A 536 31.55 -29.82 3.15
N SER A 537 32.12 -30.79 3.88
CA SER A 537 31.69 -32.19 3.83
C SER A 537 30.51 -32.51 4.75
N LEU A 538 30.12 -31.59 5.64
CA LEU A 538 29.11 -31.80 6.66
C LEU A 538 27.71 -31.33 6.22
N ASP A 539 26.68 -32.06 6.66
CA ASP A 539 25.29 -31.82 6.26
C ASP A 539 24.57 -30.84 7.19
N PHE A 540 24.78 -29.53 6.98
CA PHE A 540 24.06 -28.48 7.70
C PHE A 540 22.58 -28.36 7.29
N HIS A 541 21.74 -29.31 7.72
CA HIS A 541 20.28 -29.34 7.47
C HIS A 541 19.52 -28.16 8.05
N GLY A 542 20.00 -27.56 9.14
CA GLY A 542 19.44 -26.34 9.72
C GLY A 542 19.98 -25.05 9.10
N ASN A 543 20.77 -25.16 8.02
CA ASN A 543 21.30 -24.04 7.23
C ASN A 543 21.94 -22.96 8.14
N HIS A 544 21.56 -21.70 7.99
CA HIS A 544 22.12 -20.59 8.78
C HIS A 544 21.87 -20.70 10.28
N ILE A 545 20.75 -21.32 10.70
CA ILE A 545 20.44 -21.49 12.12
C ILE A 545 21.45 -22.43 12.76
N GLN A 546 21.71 -23.56 12.11
CA GLN A 546 22.69 -24.54 12.58
C GLN A 546 24.10 -23.98 12.51
N LEU A 547 24.48 -23.36 11.39
CA LEU A 547 25.82 -22.81 11.20
C LEU A 547 26.17 -21.73 12.25
N LYS A 548 25.24 -20.80 12.56
CA LYS A 548 25.48 -19.79 13.60
C LYS A 548 25.70 -20.40 14.98
N ALA A 549 24.86 -21.37 15.35
CA ALA A 549 25.01 -22.06 16.63
C ALA A 549 26.33 -22.84 16.70
N PHE A 550 26.73 -23.46 15.59
CA PHE A 550 28.00 -24.14 15.44
C PHE A 550 29.19 -23.18 15.62
N CYS A 551 29.21 -22.04 14.90
CA CYS A 551 30.25 -21.01 15.05
C CYS A 551 30.32 -20.43 16.46
N GLU A 552 29.17 -20.19 17.10
CA GLU A 552 29.11 -19.67 18.47
C GLU A 552 29.70 -20.67 19.48
N ARG A 553 29.34 -21.95 19.35
CA ARG A 553 29.92 -23.01 20.18
C ARG A 553 31.42 -23.14 19.94
N LEU A 554 31.84 -23.20 18.68
CA LEU A 554 33.24 -23.28 18.29
C LEU A 554 34.05 -22.12 18.89
N ALA A 555 33.50 -20.90 18.86
CA ALA A 555 34.17 -19.73 19.40
C ALA A 555 34.33 -19.74 20.93
N LEU A 556 33.51 -20.53 21.64
CA LEU A 556 33.55 -20.68 23.09
C LEU A 556 34.43 -21.85 23.56
N THR A 557 34.60 -22.88 22.72
CA THR A 557 35.28 -24.13 23.08
C THR A 557 36.60 -24.35 22.36
N ALA A 558 36.93 -23.53 21.37
CA ALA A 558 38.22 -23.63 20.68
C ALA A 558 39.38 -23.34 21.65
N ASP A 559 40.28 -24.31 21.75
CA ASP A 559 41.53 -24.17 22.48
C ASP A 559 42.61 -23.64 21.53
N GLY A 560 42.95 -22.35 21.69
CA GLY A 560 43.96 -21.66 20.88
C GLY A 560 43.39 -20.82 19.73
N ASP A 561 44.27 -20.31 18.86
CA ASP A 561 43.91 -19.30 17.85
C ASP A 561 43.62 -19.89 16.46
N ARG A 562 43.79 -21.21 16.29
CA ARG A 562 43.63 -21.92 15.01
C ARG A 562 42.56 -22.98 15.13
N VAL A 563 41.73 -23.11 14.10
CA VAL A 563 40.71 -24.15 14.01
C VAL A 563 41.12 -25.14 12.92
N ASP A 564 41.32 -26.41 13.31
CA ASP A 564 41.66 -27.50 12.40
C ASP A 564 40.44 -28.36 12.00
N ALA A 565 40.63 -29.31 11.09
CA ALA A 565 39.57 -30.20 10.61
C ALA A 565 39.02 -31.14 11.71
N ALA A 566 39.87 -31.62 12.62
CA ALA A 566 39.45 -32.54 13.67
C ALA A 566 38.49 -31.84 14.64
N GLN A 567 38.80 -30.60 15.03
CA GLN A 567 37.94 -29.78 15.88
C GLN A 567 36.58 -29.51 15.23
N ILE A 568 36.52 -29.23 13.93
CA ILE A 568 35.25 -29.04 13.21
C ILE A 568 34.40 -30.31 13.27
N ARG A 569 34.99 -31.47 12.93
CA ARG A 569 34.28 -32.75 12.90
C ARG A 569 33.82 -33.19 14.29
N GLU A 570 34.72 -33.18 15.28
CA GLU A 570 34.42 -33.56 16.66
C GLU A 570 33.30 -32.69 17.24
N LEU A 571 33.36 -31.38 17.01
CA LEU A 571 32.33 -30.47 17.49
C LEU A 571 30.98 -30.72 16.79
N TYR A 572 31.00 -31.00 15.50
CA TYR A 572 29.77 -31.27 14.74
C TYR A 572 29.11 -32.54 15.23
N GLU A 573 29.89 -33.61 15.44
CA GLU A 573 29.42 -34.89 15.97
C GLU A 573 28.94 -34.76 17.43
N GLU A 574 29.58 -33.92 18.26
CA GLU A 574 29.13 -33.62 19.63
C GLU A 574 27.77 -32.88 19.66
N LEU A 575 27.61 -31.87 18.79
CA LEU A 575 26.42 -31.02 18.78
C LEU A 575 25.22 -31.70 18.08
N TYR A 576 25.50 -32.51 17.07
CA TYR A 576 24.50 -33.14 16.23
C TYR A 576 24.71 -34.67 16.13
N PRO A 577 24.82 -35.39 17.27
CA PRO A 577 25.01 -36.84 17.25
C PRO A 577 23.74 -37.48 16.69
N GLU A 578 23.86 -38.02 15.47
CA GLU A 578 22.79 -38.64 14.68
C GLU A 578 21.39 -38.11 15.02
N PHE A 579 21.02 -36.96 14.46
CA PHE A 579 19.61 -36.74 14.16
C PHE A 579 19.29 -37.62 12.95
N PRO A 580 18.52 -38.72 13.08
CA PRO A 580 17.85 -39.27 11.92
C PRO A 580 16.82 -38.22 11.53
N GLY A 581 17.19 -37.31 10.63
CA GLY A 581 16.18 -36.64 9.84
C GLY A 581 15.30 -37.73 9.24
N PRO A 582 13.96 -37.57 9.17
CA PRO A 582 13.18 -38.50 8.37
C PRO A 582 13.89 -38.61 7.01
N GLU A 583 14.01 -39.83 6.47
CA GLU A 583 14.34 -40.07 5.07
C GLU A 583 13.33 -39.30 4.21
N ARG A 584 13.56 -38.00 4.08
CA ARG A 584 12.91 -37.17 3.10
C ARG A 584 13.79 -37.37 1.90
N GLU A 585 13.31 -38.25 1.02
CA GLU A 585 13.75 -38.33 -0.37
C GLU A 585 14.24 -36.95 -0.79
N GLU A 586 15.45 -36.90 -1.36
CA GLU A 586 16.03 -35.68 -1.92
C GLU A 586 14.90 -34.89 -2.59
N PRO A 587 14.80 -33.56 -2.43
CA PRO A 587 13.76 -32.83 -3.12
C PRO A 587 13.93 -33.10 -4.61
N GLU A 588 13.10 -34.02 -5.13
CA GLU A 588 13.03 -34.33 -6.54
C GLU A 588 12.88 -32.97 -7.19
N ARG A 589 13.72 -32.71 -8.21
CA ARG A 589 13.63 -31.49 -9.01
C ARG A 589 12.15 -31.20 -9.21
N ILE A 590 11.65 -30.08 -8.67
CA ILE A 590 10.25 -29.71 -8.84
C ILE A 590 10.07 -29.60 -10.34
N VAL A 591 9.49 -30.64 -10.95
CA VAL A 591 9.11 -30.64 -12.34
C VAL A 591 8.03 -29.60 -12.40
N VAL A 592 8.34 -28.46 -13.02
CA VAL A 592 7.36 -27.41 -13.33
C VAL A 592 6.19 -28.13 -13.97
N TYR A 593 5.06 -28.18 -13.27
CA TYR A 593 3.87 -28.84 -13.77
C TYR A 593 3.48 -28.15 -15.07
N GLN A 594 3.71 -28.85 -16.17
CA GLN A 594 3.01 -28.57 -17.41
C GLN A 594 1.62 -29.21 -17.23
N PRO A 595 0.52 -28.46 -17.34
CA PRO A 595 -0.80 -29.05 -17.47
C PRO A 595 -0.76 -30.22 -18.47
N PRO A 596 -1.52 -31.31 -18.32
CA PRO A 596 -1.53 -32.42 -19.29
C PRO A 596 -1.67 -31.93 -20.73
N GLU A 597 -2.49 -30.90 -20.92
CA GLU A 597 -2.69 -30.21 -22.20
C GLU A 597 -1.44 -29.45 -22.70
N ALA A 598 -0.60 -28.91 -21.81
CA ALA A 598 0.67 -28.27 -22.15
C ALA A 598 1.79 -29.30 -22.42
N THR A 599 1.78 -30.44 -21.73
CA THR A 599 2.69 -31.57 -21.99
C THR A 599 2.39 -32.19 -23.35
N GLU A 600 1.13 -32.53 -23.61
CA GLU A 600 0.66 -33.06 -24.90
C GLU A 600 0.94 -32.08 -26.05
N LEU A 601 0.71 -30.78 -25.81
CA LEU A 601 1.03 -29.73 -26.77
C LEU A 601 2.55 -29.62 -27.05
N ASN A 602 3.40 -29.79 -26.04
CA ASN A 602 4.86 -29.79 -26.22
C ASN A 602 5.34 -31.03 -26.97
N GLU A 603 4.85 -32.22 -26.61
CA GLU A 603 5.24 -33.47 -27.28
C GLU A 603 4.89 -33.43 -28.77
N VAL A 604 3.69 -32.95 -29.12
CA VAL A 604 3.27 -32.80 -30.51
C VAL A 604 4.09 -31.72 -31.24
N LEU A 605 4.40 -30.60 -30.60
CA LEU A 605 5.24 -29.56 -31.20
C LEU A 605 6.70 -30.02 -31.41
N GLU A 606 7.27 -30.80 -30.48
CA GLU A 606 8.60 -31.39 -30.61
C GLU A 606 8.65 -32.44 -31.72
N LYS A 607 7.65 -33.34 -31.77
CA LYS A 607 7.50 -34.36 -32.83
C LYS A 607 7.54 -33.76 -34.23
N TYR A 608 6.93 -32.58 -34.40
CA TYR A 608 6.88 -31.86 -35.68
C TYR A 608 7.88 -30.71 -35.80
N LYS A 609 8.90 -30.65 -34.91
CA LYS A 609 9.96 -29.63 -34.93
C LYS A 609 9.43 -28.19 -35.02
N GLY A 610 8.31 -27.90 -34.36
CA GLY A 610 7.66 -26.59 -34.36
C GLY A 610 6.72 -26.32 -35.55
N ASN A 611 6.48 -27.28 -36.45
CA ASN A 611 5.53 -27.11 -37.55
C ASN A 611 4.07 -27.06 -37.04
N ARG A 612 3.56 -25.83 -36.91
CA ARG A 612 2.25 -25.50 -36.34
C ARG A 612 1.08 -26.08 -37.13
N GLY A 613 1.22 -26.24 -38.45
CA GLY A 613 0.17 -26.82 -39.30
C GLY A 613 -0.03 -28.31 -39.04
N MET A 614 1.07 -29.05 -38.94
CA MET A 614 1.05 -30.48 -38.64
C MET A 614 0.65 -30.75 -37.19
N ALA A 615 1.15 -29.95 -36.25
CA ALA A 615 0.79 -30.06 -34.83
C ALA A 615 -0.70 -29.80 -34.59
N ALA A 616 -1.28 -28.79 -35.24
CA ALA A 616 -2.72 -28.52 -35.14
C ALA A 616 -3.58 -29.67 -35.69
N LYS A 617 -3.14 -30.29 -36.80
CA LYS A 617 -3.83 -31.41 -37.44
C LYS A 617 -3.83 -32.67 -36.56
N GLU A 618 -2.73 -32.97 -35.88
CA GLU A 618 -2.64 -34.12 -34.98
C GLU A 618 -3.46 -33.92 -33.69
N LEU A 619 -3.47 -32.70 -33.15
CA LEU A 619 -4.28 -32.34 -31.98
C LEU A 619 -5.78 -32.15 -32.30
N GLY A 620 -6.19 -32.30 -33.56
CA GLY A 620 -7.59 -32.14 -33.98
C GLY A 620 -8.15 -30.71 -33.79
N ILE A 621 -7.28 -29.69 -33.76
CA ILE A 621 -7.66 -28.29 -33.53
C ILE A 621 -7.27 -27.39 -34.71
N SER A 622 -7.86 -26.19 -34.78
CA SER A 622 -7.42 -25.17 -35.74
C SER A 622 -6.07 -24.57 -35.34
N THR A 623 -5.30 -24.10 -36.33
CA THR A 623 -4.01 -23.41 -36.11
C THR A 623 -4.14 -22.16 -35.23
N THR A 624 -5.28 -21.47 -35.30
CA THR A 624 -5.61 -20.33 -34.42
C THR A 624 -5.84 -20.76 -32.97
N THR A 625 -6.43 -21.95 -32.75
CA THR A 625 -6.62 -22.52 -31.41
C THR A 625 -5.31 -23.02 -30.83
N LEU A 626 -4.46 -23.64 -31.66
CA LEU A 626 -3.09 -24.03 -31.29
C LEU A 626 -2.28 -22.81 -30.80
N TRP A 627 -2.30 -21.71 -31.56
CA TRP A 627 -1.60 -20.48 -31.18
C TRP A 627 -2.11 -19.90 -29.87
N ARG A 628 -3.43 -19.90 -29.64
CA ARG A 628 -4.04 -19.47 -28.38
C ARG A 628 -3.59 -20.33 -27.19
N LYS A 629 -3.49 -21.66 -27.37
CA LYS A 629 -3.00 -22.58 -26.33
C LYS A 629 -1.50 -22.41 -26.08
N MET A 630 -0.67 -22.25 -27.11
CA MET A 630 0.77 -21.98 -27.00
C MET A 630 1.06 -20.71 -26.20
N ARG A 631 0.26 -19.65 -26.39
CA ARG A 631 0.39 -18.39 -25.67
C ARG A 631 -0.08 -18.51 -24.21
N LYS A 632 -1.16 -19.25 -23.96
CA LYS A 632 -1.67 -19.54 -22.61
C LYS A 632 -0.65 -20.25 -21.74
N TYR A 633 0.15 -21.15 -22.33
CA TYR A 633 1.13 -21.98 -21.62
C TYR A 633 2.59 -21.53 -21.77
N GLY A 634 2.84 -20.37 -22.38
CA GLY A 634 4.20 -19.80 -22.51
C GLY A 634 5.15 -20.59 -23.42
N ILE A 635 4.64 -21.45 -24.30
CA ILE A 635 5.43 -22.34 -25.18
C ILE A 635 6.00 -21.58 -26.40
N GLU A 636 5.43 -20.43 -26.73
CA GLU A 636 5.79 -19.63 -27.91
C GLU A 636 7.29 -19.30 -27.99
N ALA A 637 7.92 -18.93 -26.87
CA ALA A 637 9.32 -18.51 -26.81
C ALA A 637 10.32 -19.60 -27.27
N ARG A 638 9.94 -20.88 -27.23
CA ARG A 638 10.81 -22.00 -27.64
C ARG A 638 10.87 -22.20 -29.16
N TYR A 639 9.92 -21.65 -29.92
CA TYR A 639 9.75 -21.93 -31.34
C TYR A 639 9.68 -20.66 -32.21
N VAL A 640 10.23 -19.54 -31.73
CA VAL A 640 10.25 -18.24 -32.45
C VAL A 640 11.18 -18.27 -33.67
N ASN A 641 12.07 -19.26 -33.82
CA ASN A 641 13.06 -19.32 -34.91
C ASN A 641 12.94 -20.52 -35.86
N ALA A 642 11.76 -21.14 -35.99
CA ALA A 642 11.52 -22.22 -36.95
C ALA A 642 10.69 -21.75 -38.15
N GLU A 643 11.12 -20.66 -38.80
CA GLU A 643 10.75 -20.33 -40.17
C GLU A 643 12.04 -20.09 -40.98
N VAL A 644 12.63 -21.18 -41.45
CA VAL A 644 13.23 -21.31 -42.80
C VAL A 644 12.87 -22.70 -43.31
#